data_AF-A0A8J1KXI4-F1
#
_entry.id   AF-A0A8J1KXI4-F1
#
_cell.length_a   1.000
_cell.length_b   1.000
_cell.length_c   1.000
_cell.angle_alpha   90.00
_cell.angle_beta   90.00
_cell.angle_gamma   90.00
#
_symmetry.space_group_name_H-M   'P 1'
#
loop_
_entity.id
_entity.type
_entity.pdbx_description
1 polymer ?
#
loop_
_entity_poly.entity_id
_entity_poly.type
_entity_poly.pdbx_seq_one_letter_code
_entity_poly.pdbx_strand_id
1 'polypeptide(L)'
;MCAARGLCCPLWTMMLGILFTWLLPQLAGRTLEWVGLQYGCNIHSDSVIISLQPKDNITILIKPGVVIPPPTNCYICSAKSICKSTNLEIRPGMTVDYSFACSTPEKFYVMEIQRRIDCNTGLCPFGKVQLEPPGLTGLNRTFFWHVETAQNMGIELNFSTPWLSQIDPSYKCPDSVTYKVNTTVGRSSINVGTFCRSGTVSRIKVQGGGVVALNLPWNETLTGSGFSIANRSSIKRLCIIESTFQSQSDAILMSADYPVGFPNDDLMTWQFVIPVDHSASVEFLNYTFPSCERKTERVEYYLPNYNYNPEVLALDNKQPANIAGNFNLSLQNCDLDSQKQQGLTLLFKVTVQKTPTQGSKIYNIDLTKEKDITVTIMQRPKPKFARQFVPICKICKAQMDCDQEFTMTGGKFYRISFLCHDLNVLMATAVKTIACWNLKACNINNEPLSTPPSLLFLPIQLEIIWNLLAPKHISTEIASSSMKLHQLVSNNATDEDFFYSIVSSDNKSNFQIGTFRPVGPIKKVQLRDNVTITLILQSNRNLSHLPKMDLHISFVSRIEEECIITVVPAPDSTVTLQTPNWEKGLPDSVSVSWNIAMPAKQFGKLAFAKDKMDIMCDTGRAFINIKEQKSTGPDIVLKDYDTLPSSINLFYPFWLNISNCKPKFLSNKLQIQFSVMFTQTKSDLTTILIAACSAIAAVILIIGVAVYCVRKKKKEKKAPVGIYNTKPNTELSKRQRLQRKGRKNKESHVYAVIDDTMVYGHLLKDTSSLASPDANVDVYQPFQGPMGEAPPVPPLNRISKDKVDDDPLASSMRLNEFYSFNKSELNEPIEHEDTSLDMVDQQENGPVLMA
;
A
#
# COMPACT_ATOMS: atom_id res chain seq x y z
N MET A 1 -23.80 34.45 6.33
CA MET A 1 -24.72 35.54 5.91
C MET A 1 -26.05 34.89 5.57
N CYS A 2 -27.19 35.53 5.89
CA CYS A 2 -28.57 35.11 5.59
C CYS A 2 -28.97 33.70 6.14
N ALA A 3 -29.96 33.48 7.02
CA ALA A 3 -31.19 34.17 7.43
C ALA A 3 -32.42 34.00 6.50
N ALA A 4 -33.55 33.69 7.15
CA ALA A 4 -34.97 33.97 6.81
C ALA A 4 -35.87 32.90 6.13
N ARG A 5 -36.87 32.44 6.93
CA ARG A 5 -38.34 32.40 6.68
C ARG A 5 -38.97 31.46 5.61
N GLY A 6 -40.17 30.96 5.94
CA GLY A 6 -41.20 30.49 4.99
C GLY A 6 -41.61 29.01 5.17
N LEU A 7 -42.60 28.61 6.00
CA LEU A 7 -44.07 28.66 5.80
C LEU A 7 -44.62 27.90 4.57
N CYS A 8 -45.24 26.73 4.82
CA CYS A 8 -46.58 26.38 4.30
C CYS A 8 -47.22 25.19 5.05
N CYS A 9 -48.55 25.21 5.14
CA CYS A 9 -49.47 24.17 5.65
C CYS A 9 -50.50 23.89 4.52
N PRO A 10 -51.71 23.30 4.68
CA PRO A 10 -52.35 22.59 5.81
C PRO A 10 -52.44 21.07 5.50
N LEU A 11 -53.21 20.17 6.15
CA LEU A 11 -54.23 20.18 7.23
C LEU A 11 -53.74 19.22 8.37
N TRP A 12 -54.49 18.53 9.25
CA TRP A 12 -55.90 18.38 9.71
C TRP A 12 -55.83 17.61 11.07
N THR A 13 -56.73 17.63 12.06
CA THR A 13 -58.00 18.36 12.34
C THR A 13 -58.17 18.44 13.87
N MET A 14 -58.83 19.46 14.42
CA MET A 14 -59.33 19.46 15.81
C MET A 14 -60.60 20.30 15.96
N MET A 15 -61.36 20.07 17.04
CA MET A 15 -62.58 20.81 17.42
C MET A 15 -62.42 21.54 18.77
N LEU A 16 -63.20 22.61 18.92
CA LEU A 16 -63.39 23.63 19.97
C LEU A 16 -63.19 23.20 21.46
N GLY A 17 -62.98 24.09 22.45
CA GLY A 17 -62.89 25.58 22.54
C GLY A 17 -62.64 26.02 24.02
N ILE A 18 -61.95 27.13 24.38
CA ILE A 18 -62.32 28.58 24.27
C ILE A 18 -63.43 28.94 25.30
N LEU A 19 -63.32 29.86 26.30
CA LEU A 19 -62.68 31.19 26.44
C LEU A 19 -61.94 31.49 27.80
N PHE A 20 -61.13 32.56 27.81
CA PHE A 20 -60.90 33.73 28.73
C PHE A 20 -61.58 33.80 30.15
N THR A 21 -61.16 34.65 31.13
CA THR A 21 -60.49 36.00 31.09
C THR A 21 -59.64 36.31 32.37
N TRP A 22 -58.99 37.49 32.43
CA TRP A 22 -58.09 37.98 33.49
C TRP A 22 -58.74 38.98 34.49
N LEU A 23 -57.97 39.29 35.56
CA LEU A 23 -57.95 40.49 36.44
C LEU A 23 -58.56 40.47 37.88
N LEU A 24 -57.65 40.86 38.79
CA LEU A 24 -57.66 41.23 40.22
C LEU A 24 -58.53 42.47 40.58
N PRO A 25 -58.64 42.95 41.87
CA PRO A 25 -58.00 42.50 43.14
C PRO A 25 -58.89 42.50 44.43
N GLN A 26 -58.25 42.15 45.58
CA GLN A 26 -58.16 42.93 46.85
C GLN A 26 -58.87 42.49 48.16
N LEU A 27 -58.15 42.80 49.27
CA LEU A 27 -58.56 43.03 50.67
C LEU A 27 -58.91 41.86 51.63
N ALA A 28 -57.86 41.34 52.28
CA ALA A 28 -57.60 41.38 53.73
C ALA A 28 -58.63 40.85 54.78
N GLY A 29 -58.16 39.98 55.69
CA GLY A 29 -58.83 39.75 56.97
C GLY A 29 -58.28 38.64 57.89
N ARG A 30 -57.66 39.04 59.01
CA ARG A 30 -57.66 38.38 60.34
C ARG A 30 -57.24 36.89 60.50
N THR A 31 -56.07 36.73 61.15
CA THR A 31 -55.84 35.96 62.39
C THR A 31 -56.69 34.72 62.71
N LEU A 32 -56.02 33.58 62.96
CA LEU A 32 -56.21 32.80 64.18
C LEU A 32 -54.95 31.98 64.50
N GLU A 33 -54.73 31.73 65.79
CA GLU A 33 -53.54 31.05 66.34
C GLU A 33 -53.81 29.58 66.71
N TRP A 34 -52.73 28.79 66.76
CA TRP A 34 -52.51 27.56 67.52
C TRP A 34 -53.71 26.70 67.97
N VAL A 35 -53.88 25.55 67.30
CA VAL A 35 -53.91 24.26 68.00
C VAL A 35 -52.98 23.30 67.24
N GLY A 36 -51.99 22.73 67.92
CA GLY A 36 -51.14 21.68 67.36
C GLY A 36 -51.77 20.31 67.53
N LEU A 37 -51.77 19.48 66.48
CA LEU A 37 -52.04 18.05 66.58
C LEU A 37 -50.95 17.25 65.86
N GLN A 38 -50.40 16.28 66.59
CA GLN A 38 -49.09 15.70 66.35
C GLN A 38 -49.17 14.50 65.40
N TYR A 39 -49.08 14.76 64.09
CA TYR A 39 -48.89 13.70 63.10
C TYR A 39 -47.40 13.42 62.88
N GLY A 40 -46.91 12.34 63.49
CA GLY A 40 -45.59 11.80 63.18
C GLY A 40 -45.53 11.31 61.74
N CYS A 41 -44.66 11.90 60.92
CA CYS A 41 -44.49 11.50 59.54
C CYS A 41 -43.66 10.21 59.47
N ASN A 42 -44.33 9.06 59.57
CA ASN A 42 -43.73 7.75 59.29
C ASN A 42 -43.38 7.68 57.79
N ILE A 43 -42.16 8.07 57.44
CA ILE A 43 -41.58 7.78 56.12
C ILE A 43 -41.23 6.30 56.11
N HIS A 44 -42.21 5.47 55.73
CA HIS A 44 -41.98 4.07 55.42
C HIS A 44 -41.20 3.98 54.11
N SER A 45 -39.89 3.79 54.21
CA SER A 45 -39.11 3.12 53.17
C SER A 45 -39.48 1.63 53.16
N ASP A 46 -39.55 1.00 52.00
CA ASP A 46 -39.79 -0.44 51.87
C ASP A 46 -38.70 -1.25 52.61
N SER A 47 -39.11 -2.31 53.30
CA SER A 47 -38.22 -3.22 54.04
C SER A 47 -37.50 -4.18 53.10
N VAL A 48 -36.17 -4.17 53.15
CA VAL A 48 -35.32 -5.05 52.33
C VAL A 48 -34.93 -6.26 53.16
N ILE A 49 -35.44 -7.42 52.76
CA ILE A 49 -35.11 -8.72 53.38
C ILE A 49 -34.00 -9.40 52.56
N ILE A 50 -32.85 -9.63 53.19
CA ILE A 50 -31.74 -10.42 52.63
C ILE A 50 -31.63 -11.73 53.42
N SER A 51 -31.46 -12.84 52.71
CA SER A 51 -31.19 -14.18 53.27
C SER A 51 -29.97 -14.77 52.58
N LEU A 52 -28.91 -15.06 53.34
CA LEU A 52 -27.68 -15.67 52.82
C LEU A 52 -27.58 -17.12 53.29
N GLN A 53 -27.34 -18.09 52.40
CA GLN A 53 -27.17 -19.48 52.85
C GLN A 53 -25.77 -19.66 53.46
N PRO A 54 -25.61 -20.58 54.44
CA PRO A 54 -24.28 -20.88 54.99
C PRO A 54 -23.29 -21.41 53.94
N LYS A 55 -23.79 -22.02 52.86
CA LYS A 55 -23.00 -22.65 51.80
C LYS A 55 -22.38 -21.65 50.81
N ASP A 56 -22.94 -20.45 50.68
CA ASP A 56 -22.58 -19.52 49.60
C ASP A 56 -21.25 -18.79 49.90
N ASN A 57 -20.86 -18.76 51.18
CA ASN A 57 -19.69 -18.06 51.73
C ASN A 57 -19.63 -16.58 51.33
N ILE A 58 -20.79 -15.92 51.38
CA ILE A 58 -21.00 -14.50 51.09
C ILE A 58 -21.15 -13.72 52.40
N THR A 59 -20.44 -12.59 52.50
CA THR A 59 -20.67 -11.56 53.52
C THR A 59 -21.02 -10.23 52.84
N ILE A 60 -22.07 -9.56 53.28
CA ILE A 60 -22.46 -8.22 52.80
C ILE A 60 -22.16 -7.20 53.89
N LEU A 61 -21.48 -6.12 53.52
CA LEU A 61 -21.20 -4.96 54.37
C LEU A 61 -21.83 -3.72 53.76
N ILE A 62 -22.82 -3.13 54.42
CA ILE A 62 -23.34 -1.80 54.12
C ILE A 62 -22.66 -0.82 55.05
N LYS A 63 -21.97 0.18 54.49
CA LYS A 63 -21.20 1.20 55.24
C LYS A 63 -21.37 2.59 54.60
N PRO A 64 -21.04 3.68 55.31
CA PRO A 64 -21.10 5.02 54.72
C PRO A 64 -20.15 5.13 53.53
N GLY A 65 -20.59 5.84 52.48
CA GLY A 65 -19.73 6.26 51.38
C GLY A 65 -18.74 7.35 51.81
N VAL A 66 -17.89 7.80 50.88
CA VAL A 66 -16.94 8.90 51.12
C VAL A 66 -17.68 10.24 51.09
N VAL A 67 -18.48 10.50 52.14
CA VAL A 67 -19.25 11.73 52.35
C VAL A 67 -18.79 12.39 53.64
N ILE A 68 -18.28 13.61 53.52
CA ILE A 68 -17.83 14.44 54.64
C ILE A 68 -18.63 15.75 54.55
N PRO A 69 -19.36 16.17 55.60
CA PRO A 69 -19.57 15.49 56.89
C PRO A 69 -20.48 14.25 56.78
N PRO A 70 -20.46 13.35 57.78
CA PRO A 70 -21.36 12.19 57.84
C PRO A 70 -22.85 12.62 57.91
N PRO A 71 -23.78 11.80 57.39
CA PRO A 71 -25.19 12.15 57.33
C PRO A 71 -25.85 12.19 58.71
N THR A 72 -26.26 13.37 59.16
CA THR A 72 -26.94 13.55 60.46
C THR A 72 -28.32 12.85 60.53
N ASN A 73 -28.95 12.59 59.38
CA ASN A 73 -30.37 12.24 59.27
C ASN A 73 -30.64 10.91 58.51
N CYS A 74 -29.64 10.10 58.17
CA CYS A 74 -29.89 8.82 57.48
C CYS A 74 -29.20 7.63 58.17
N TYR A 75 -29.98 6.87 58.94
CA TYR A 75 -29.56 5.69 59.67
C TYR A 75 -30.13 4.42 59.05
N ILE A 76 -29.47 3.30 59.29
CA ILE A 76 -29.99 1.97 59.00
C ILE A 76 -30.93 1.56 60.14
N CYS A 77 -32.17 1.24 59.78
CA CYS A 77 -33.19 0.63 60.62
C CYS A 77 -33.15 -0.89 60.45
N SER A 78 -33.51 -1.66 61.48
CA SER A 78 -33.81 -3.09 61.34
C SER A 78 -35.04 -3.42 62.18
N ALA A 79 -35.84 -4.39 61.73
CA ALA A 79 -37.16 -4.72 62.28
C ALA A 79 -37.17 -5.09 63.78
N LYS A 80 -36.00 -5.26 64.43
CA LYS A 80 -35.84 -5.60 65.85
C LYS A 80 -35.09 -4.53 66.67
N SER A 81 -34.77 -3.36 66.11
CA SER A 81 -33.92 -2.35 66.77
C SER A 81 -34.24 -0.91 66.38
N ILE A 82 -34.03 0.03 67.33
CA ILE A 82 -34.13 1.48 67.09
C ILE A 82 -33.14 1.91 65.99
N CYS A 83 -33.62 2.71 65.02
CA CYS A 83 -32.83 3.25 63.91
C CYS A 83 -31.66 4.12 64.37
N LYS A 84 -30.50 3.50 64.62
CA LYS A 84 -29.26 4.19 65.06
C LYS A 84 -27.99 3.63 64.43
N SER A 85 -28.06 2.57 63.62
CA SER A 85 -26.84 1.98 63.05
C SER A 85 -26.36 2.76 61.84
N THR A 86 -25.05 2.96 61.74
CA THR A 86 -24.35 3.54 60.59
C THR A 86 -23.63 2.50 59.74
N ASN A 87 -23.63 1.24 60.15
CA ASN A 87 -23.12 0.10 59.38
C ASN A 87 -24.06 -1.11 59.54
N LEU A 88 -24.05 -2.04 58.59
CA LEU A 88 -24.72 -3.34 58.70
C LEU A 88 -23.85 -4.44 58.09
N GLU A 89 -23.58 -5.49 58.85
CA GLU A 89 -22.83 -6.67 58.42
C GLU A 89 -23.77 -7.89 58.39
N ILE A 90 -23.90 -8.53 57.22
CA ILE A 90 -24.73 -9.72 57.01
C ILE A 90 -23.78 -10.87 56.64
N ARG A 91 -23.68 -11.86 57.54
CA ARG A 91 -22.78 -13.03 57.44
C ARG A 91 -23.51 -14.23 56.81
N PRO A 92 -22.79 -15.27 56.32
CA PRO A 92 -23.40 -16.49 55.82
C PRO A 92 -24.35 -17.11 56.87
N GLY A 93 -25.51 -17.58 56.42
CA GLY A 93 -26.54 -18.18 57.28
C GLY A 93 -27.43 -17.18 58.03
N MET A 94 -27.28 -15.87 57.82
CA MET A 94 -28.16 -14.87 58.44
C MET A 94 -29.27 -14.41 57.48
N THR A 95 -30.47 -14.27 58.02
CA THR A 95 -31.58 -13.52 57.41
C THR A 95 -31.75 -12.20 58.15
N VAL A 96 -31.66 -11.09 57.42
CA VAL A 96 -31.73 -9.73 57.97
C VAL A 96 -32.76 -8.92 57.20
N ASP A 97 -33.67 -8.30 57.95
CA ASP A 97 -34.65 -7.33 57.48
C ASP A 97 -34.21 -5.92 57.93
N TYR A 98 -34.03 -5.01 56.98
CA TYR A 98 -33.53 -3.66 57.20
C TYR A 98 -34.15 -2.63 56.26
N SER A 99 -34.11 -1.37 56.65
CA SER A 99 -34.55 -0.25 55.83
C SER A 99 -33.74 1.02 56.12
N PHE A 100 -33.91 2.08 55.33
CA PHE A 100 -33.17 3.34 55.49
C PHE A 100 -34.08 4.47 55.96
N ALA A 101 -33.67 5.23 56.96
CA ALA A 101 -34.41 6.39 57.45
C ALA A 101 -34.44 7.60 56.46
N CYS A 102 -33.94 7.45 55.23
CA CYS A 102 -33.96 8.49 54.21
C CYS A 102 -34.28 7.94 52.81
N SER A 103 -34.81 8.82 51.95
CA SER A 103 -35.30 8.49 50.60
C SER A 103 -34.24 8.42 49.50
N THR A 104 -32.97 8.75 49.81
CA THR A 104 -31.86 8.67 48.84
C THR A 104 -30.60 8.03 49.47
N PRO A 105 -30.68 6.77 49.91
CA PRO A 105 -29.58 6.09 50.61
C PRO A 105 -28.35 5.86 49.70
N GLU A 106 -28.52 5.83 48.38
CA GLU A 106 -27.45 5.67 47.38
C GLU A 106 -26.39 6.76 47.40
N LYS A 107 -26.72 7.93 47.98
CA LYS A 107 -25.79 9.05 48.18
C LYS A 107 -24.97 8.94 49.45
N PHE A 108 -25.42 8.13 50.41
CA PHE A 108 -24.86 8.07 51.77
C PHE A 108 -24.19 6.74 52.08
N TYR A 109 -24.64 5.65 51.46
CA TYR A 109 -24.18 4.29 51.73
C TYR A 109 -23.62 3.60 50.48
N VAL A 110 -22.68 2.69 50.71
CA VAL A 110 -22.15 1.75 49.72
C VAL A 110 -22.30 0.33 50.25
N MET A 111 -22.51 -0.62 49.35
CA MET A 111 -22.63 -2.04 49.66
C MET A 111 -21.43 -2.79 49.10
N GLU A 112 -20.70 -3.50 49.95
CA GLU A 112 -19.63 -4.42 49.56
C GLU A 112 -20.11 -5.86 49.75
N ILE A 113 -20.00 -6.67 48.70
CA ILE A 113 -20.44 -8.08 48.70
C ILE A 113 -19.20 -8.94 48.53
N GLN A 114 -18.70 -9.53 49.60
CA GLN A 114 -17.50 -10.37 49.60
C GLN A 114 -17.90 -11.84 49.52
N ARG A 115 -17.53 -12.52 48.43
CA ARG A 115 -17.67 -13.96 48.25
C ARG A 115 -16.28 -14.62 48.25
N ARG A 116 -16.09 -15.64 49.09
CA ARG A 116 -14.85 -16.43 49.11
C ARG A 116 -15.05 -17.76 48.41
N ILE A 117 -14.14 -18.09 47.50
CA ILE A 117 -14.14 -19.29 46.68
C ILE A 117 -12.83 -20.03 46.96
N ASP A 118 -12.88 -21.07 47.80
CA ASP A 118 -11.72 -21.94 48.02
C ASP A 118 -11.60 -22.95 46.87
N CYS A 119 -10.53 -22.81 46.09
CA CYS A 119 -10.15 -23.73 45.02
C CYS A 119 -8.94 -24.61 45.42
N ASN A 120 -8.60 -24.69 46.70
CA ASN A 120 -7.63 -25.64 47.26
C ASN A 120 -8.28 -26.94 47.73
N THR A 121 -9.26 -26.85 48.64
CA THR A 121 -9.92 -28.03 49.25
C THR A 121 -11.27 -28.34 48.61
N GLY A 122 -11.93 -27.32 48.02
CA GLY A 122 -13.23 -27.44 47.38
C GLY A 122 -13.21 -27.81 45.89
N LEU A 123 -14.39 -28.19 45.39
CA LEU A 123 -14.68 -28.20 43.95
C LEU A 123 -14.72 -26.75 43.45
N CYS A 124 -13.63 -26.33 42.79
CA CYS A 124 -13.51 -25.00 42.20
C CYS A 124 -14.66 -24.78 41.18
N PRO A 125 -15.45 -23.69 41.27
CA PRO A 125 -16.65 -23.50 40.47
C PRO A 125 -16.30 -23.03 39.05
N PHE A 126 -15.94 -23.99 38.19
CA PHE A 126 -15.69 -23.74 36.77
C PHE A 126 -16.97 -23.33 36.04
N GLY A 127 -16.85 -22.37 35.12
CA GLY A 127 -17.98 -21.77 34.41
C GLY A 127 -18.30 -20.34 34.87
N LYS A 128 -19.50 -19.87 34.54
CA LYS A 128 -19.93 -18.47 34.76
C LYS A 128 -20.17 -18.19 36.24
N VAL A 129 -19.52 -17.16 36.78
CA VAL A 129 -19.72 -16.71 38.16
C VAL A 129 -21.00 -15.84 38.20
N GLN A 130 -21.91 -16.12 39.13
CA GLN A 130 -23.16 -15.37 39.25
C GLN A 130 -23.04 -14.16 40.20
N LEU A 131 -23.92 -13.18 40.01
CA LEU A 131 -24.10 -12.06 40.94
C LEU A 131 -25.05 -12.52 42.05
N GLU A 132 -24.47 -12.85 43.20
CA GLU A 132 -25.19 -13.38 44.35
C GLU A 132 -25.01 -12.47 45.59
N PRO A 133 -26.04 -12.30 46.42
CA PRO A 133 -27.43 -12.71 46.18
C PRO A 133 -28.09 -11.87 45.06
N PRO A 134 -29.09 -12.42 44.34
CA PRO A 134 -29.86 -11.68 43.34
C PRO A 134 -30.76 -10.62 43.99
N GLY A 135 -31.20 -9.63 43.20
CA GLY A 135 -32.18 -8.62 43.63
C GLY A 135 -31.62 -7.41 44.41
N LEU A 136 -30.32 -7.40 44.74
CA LEU A 136 -29.66 -6.26 45.40
C LEU A 136 -29.72 -5.00 44.51
N THR A 137 -30.53 -4.02 44.90
CA THR A 137 -30.75 -2.74 44.20
C THR A 137 -30.70 -1.56 45.19
N GLY A 138 -30.72 -0.33 44.67
CA GLY A 138 -30.85 0.89 45.51
C GLY A 138 -29.57 1.40 46.18
N LEU A 139 -28.41 0.73 46.02
CA LEU A 139 -27.10 1.22 46.47
C LEU A 139 -26.01 1.01 45.40
N ASN A 140 -24.95 1.80 45.49
CA ASN A 140 -23.68 1.51 44.79
C ASN A 140 -23.09 0.22 45.37
N ARG A 141 -22.85 -0.78 44.52
CA ARG A 141 -22.47 -2.14 44.91
C ARG A 141 -21.08 -2.46 44.39
N THR A 142 -20.18 -2.93 45.26
CA THR A 142 -18.91 -3.56 44.82
C THR A 142 -18.92 -5.03 45.22
N PHE A 143 -18.96 -5.90 44.22
CA PHE A 143 -18.81 -7.35 44.40
C PHE A 143 -17.32 -7.69 44.39
N PHE A 144 -16.87 -8.49 45.36
CA PHE A 144 -15.50 -9.00 45.49
C PHE A 144 -15.54 -10.52 45.49
N TRP A 145 -14.89 -11.15 44.52
CA TRP A 145 -14.66 -12.59 44.49
C TRP A 145 -13.21 -12.88 44.85
N HIS A 146 -13.00 -13.35 46.07
CA HIS A 146 -11.71 -13.82 46.56
C HIS A 146 -11.56 -15.28 46.16
N VAL A 147 -10.73 -15.57 45.16
CA VAL A 147 -10.52 -16.92 44.64
C VAL A 147 -9.17 -17.44 45.12
N GLU A 148 -9.20 -18.33 46.11
CA GLU A 148 -8.03 -18.79 46.85
C GLU A 148 -7.48 -20.08 46.22
N THR A 149 -6.20 -20.09 45.82
CA THR A 149 -5.47 -21.26 45.30
C THR A 149 -4.04 -21.33 45.83
N ALA A 150 -3.39 -22.49 45.69
CA ALA A 150 -2.01 -22.69 46.10
C ALA A 150 -1.06 -21.80 45.30
N GLN A 151 0.05 -21.37 45.94
CA GLN A 151 0.99 -20.38 45.39
C GLN A 151 1.70 -20.84 44.09
N ASN A 152 1.74 -22.14 43.82
CA ASN A 152 2.28 -22.75 42.60
C ASN A 152 1.24 -22.96 41.49
N MET A 153 -0.05 -22.73 41.78
CA MET A 153 -1.15 -22.79 40.81
C MET A 153 -1.50 -21.38 40.33
N GLY A 154 -2.16 -21.31 39.17
CA GLY A 154 -2.79 -20.10 38.67
C GLY A 154 -4.23 -20.34 38.23
N ILE A 155 -4.99 -19.26 38.12
CA ILE A 155 -6.42 -19.26 37.77
C ILE A 155 -6.60 -18.55 36.44
N GLU A 156 -7.33 -19.16 35.51
CA GLU A 156 -7.72 -18.57 34.23
C GLU A 156 -9.13 -17.97 34.31
N LEU A 157 -9.21 -16.64 34.20
CA LEU A 157 -10.44 -15.85 34.18
C LEU A 157 -10.80 -15.50 32.73
N ASN A 158 -11.95 -15.96 32.24
CA ASN A 158 -12.44 -15.68 30.89
C ASN A 158 -13.59 -14.68 30.94
N PHE A 159 -13.49 -13.60 30.17
CA PHE A 159 -14.48 -12.53 30.08
C PHE A 159 -15.40 -12.74 28.86
N SER A 160 -16.70 -12.56 29.07
CA SER A 160 -17.69 -12.66 27.99
C SER A 160 -17.66 -11.41 27.11
N THR A 161 -18.09 -11.52 25.85
CA THR A 161 -18.23 -10.36 24.95
C THR A 161 -19.38 -9.45 25.42
N PRO A 162 -19.22 -8.11 25.43
CA PRO A 162 -18.03 -7.36 25.04
C PRO A 162 -16.89 -7.46 26.07
N TRP A 163 -15.69 -7.79 25.58
CA TRP A 163 -14.48 -7.99 26.37
C TRP A 163 -14.03 -6.73 27.12
N LEU A 164 -13.01 -6.85 27.96
CA LEU A 164 -12.54 -5.75 28.81
C LEU A 164 -11.54 -4.83 28.09
N SER A 165 -11.50 -3.55 28.49
CA SER A 165 -10.50 -2.56 28.06
C SER A 165 -9.71 -2.07 29.26
N GLN A 166 -8.38 -2.21 29.28
CA GLN A 166 -7.54 -1.76 30.39
C GLN A 166 -7.48 -0.22 30.40
N ILE A 167 -7.60 0.40 31.58
CA ILE A 167 -7.64 1.85 31.72
C ILE A 167 -6.62 2.40 32.72
N ASP A 168 -6.14 3.61 32.43
CA ASP A 168 -5.31 4.38 33.35
C ASP A 168 -6.09 4.68 34.64
N PRO A 169 -5.46 4.65 35.84
CA PRO A 169 -6.14 4.91 37.12
C PRO A 169 -6.84 6.26 37.26
N SER A 170 -6.53 7.26 36.42
CA SER A 170 -7.22 8.55 36.38
C SER A 170 -8.49 8.56 35.53
N TYR A 171 -8.64 7.58 34.64
CA TYR A 171 -9.77 7.47 33.72
C TYR A 171 -11.02 6.88 34.40
N LYS A 172 -12.21 7.23 33.91
CA LYS A 172 -13.50 6.70 34.40
C LYS A 172 -14.31 6.14 33.24
N CYS A 173 -14.85 4.93 33.41
CA CYS A 173 -15.66 4.29 32.39
C CYS A 173 -16.93 5.12 32.06
N PRO A 174 -17.38 5.19 30.79
CA PRO A 174 -18.56 5.98 30.41
C PRO A 174 -19.86 5.57 31.11
N ASP A 175 -19.95 4.29 31.50
CA ASP A 175 -21.06 3.68 32.25
C ASP A 175 -20.79 3.62 33.76
N SER A 176 -19.64 4.12 34.23
CA SER A 176 -19.09 3.96 35.58
C SER A 176 -18.92 2.51 36.08
N VAL A 177 -19.14 1.49 35.23
CA VAL A 177 -18.96 0.09 35.61
C VAL A 177 -17.49 -0.28 35.48
N THR A 178 -16.87 -0.64 36.59
CA THR A 178 -15.41 -0.85 36.68
C THR A 178 -15.09 -2.24 37.19
N TYR A 179 -14.27 -2.97 36.44
CA TYR A 179 -13.66 -4.22 36.84
C TYR A 179 -12.25 -3.94 37.35
N LYS A 180 -11.83 -4.62 38.42
CA LYS A 180 -10.44 -4.61 38.89
C LYS A 180 -10.00 -6.04 39.17
N VAL A 181 -8.79 -6.40 38.76
CA VAL A 181 -8.23 -7.74 38.99
C VAL A 181 -6.93 -7.59 39.77
N ASN A 182 -6.88 -8.16 40.96
CA ASN A 182 -5.68 -8.29 41.77
C ASN A 182 -5.20 -9.75 41.79
N THR A 183 -3.89 -9.96 41.88
CA THR A 183 -3.24 -11.24 42.21
C THR A 183 -2.63 -11.18 43.61
N THR A 184 -2.43 -12.33 44.26
CA THR A 184 -1.83 -12.40 45.61
C THR A 184 -0.49 -13.13 45.56
N VAL A 185 0.60 -12.41 45.77
CA VAL A 185 1.96 -12.98 45.83
C VAL A 185 2.49 -12.84 47.25
N GLY A 186 2.78 -13.97 47.89
CA GLY A 186 3.25 -14.02 49.28
C GLY A 186 2.21 -13.50 50.29
N ARG A 187 2.33 -12.22 50.68
CA ARG A 187 1.36 -11.48 51.51
C ARG A 187 0.87 -10.18 50.86
N SER A 188 1.37 -9.85 49.67
CA SER A 188 1.06 -8.62 48.94
C SER A 188 -0.03 -8.88 47.90
N SER A 189 -0.99 -7.96 47.81
CA SER A 189 -1.99 -7.91 46.74
C SER A 189 -1.53 -6.92 45.69
N ILE A 190 -1.30 -7.39 44.46
CA ILE A 190 -0.77 -6.64 43.32
C ILE A 190 -1.91 -6.38 42.33
N ASN A 191 -2.04 -5.15 41.83
CA ASN A 191 -3.07 -4.79 40.85
C ASN A 191 -2.64 -5.18 39.44
N VAL A 192 -3.28 -6.19 38.85
CA VAL A 192 -3.05 -6.58 37.43
C VAL A 192 -3.67 -5.55 36.48
N GLY A 193 -4.76 -4.90 36.89
CA GLY A 193 -5.33 -3.79 36.14
C GLY A 193 -6.74 -3.39 36.59
N THR A 194 -7.12 -2.16 36.20
CA THR A 194 -8.50 -1.67 36.20
C THR A 194 -9.01 -1.67 34.76
N PHE A 195 -10.27 -2.02 34.54
CA PHE A 195 -10.84 -2.20 33.21
C PHE A 195 -12.29 -1.69 33.09
N CYS A 196 -12.65 -1.21 31.90
CA CYS A 196 -14.02 -0.96 31.47
C CYS A 196 -14.56 -2.12 30.63
N ARG A 197 -15.88 -2.15 30.39
CA ARG A 197 -16.49 -2.94 29.30
C ARG A 197 -16.05 -2.40 27.93
N SER A 198 -16.13 -3.25 26.90
CA SER A 198 -15.85 -2.94 25.49
C SER A 198 -14.39 -2.60 25.16
N GLY A 199 -13.51 -3.61 25.25
CA GLY A 199 -12.15 -3.62 24.72
C GLY A 199 -11.78 -4.96 24.09
N THR A 200 -10.49 -5.33 24.18
CA THR A 200 -9.91 -6.54 23.57
C THR A 200 -9.47 -7.60 24.58
N VAL A 201 -9.41 -7.30 25.88
CA VAL A 201 -8.92 -8.23 26.92
C VAL A 201 -9.96 -9.31 27.19
N SER A 202 -9.72 -10.49 26.61
CA SER A 202 -10.63 -11.63 26.59
C SER A 202 -10.39 -12.59 27.76
N ARG A 203 -9.13 -12.74 28.21
CA ARG A 203 -8.73 -13.60 29.33
C ARG A 203 -7.63 -12.97 30.17
N ILE A 204 -7.64 -13.26 31.47
CA ILE A 204 -6.56 -12.92 32.40
C ILE A 204 -6.23 -14.17 33.23
N LYS A 205 -4.95 -14.55 33.27
CA LYS A 205 -4.44 -15.62 34.14
C LYS A 205 -3.62 -15.00 35.26
N VAL A 206 -3.79 -15.46 36.50
CA VAL A 206 -3.07 -14.96 37.69
C VAL A 206 -2.49 -16.10 38.49
N GLN A 207 -1.26 -15.96 39.03
CA GLN A 207 -0.66 -16.95 39.93
C GLN A 207 -1.10 -16.71 41.38
N GLY A 208 -1.10 -17.76 42.21
CA GLY A 208 -1.37 -17.66 43.66
C GLY A 208 -2.80 -17.31 44.05
N GLY A 209 -3.72 -17.28 43.08
CA GLY A 209 -5.09 -16.83 43.26
C GLY A 209 -5.25 -15.33 43.03
N GLY A 210 -6.46 -14.82 43.24
CA GLY A 210 -6.76 -13.44 42.92
C GLY A 210 -8.07 -12.92 43.51
N VAL A 211 -8.19 -11.60 43.49
CA VAL A 211 -9.43 -10.90 43.87
C VAL A 211 -9.95 -10.18 42.64
N VAL A 212 -11.10 -10.61 42.13
CA VAL A 212 -11.85 -9.88 41.11
C VAL A 212 -12.82 -8.97 41.84
N ALA A 213 -12.81 -7.67 41.52
CA ALA A 213 -13.78 -6.71 42.01
C ALA A 213 -14.59 -6.13 40.85
N LEU A 214 -15.91 -6.04 41.02
CA LEU A 214 -16.84 -5.37 40.10
C LEU A 214 -17.61 -4.30 40.85
N ASN A 215 -17.31 -3.04 40.54
CA ASN A 215 -18.04 -1.88 41.03
C ASN A 215 -19.16 -1.52 40.04
N LEU A 216 -20.39 -1.49 40.55
CA LEU A 216 -21.65 -1.33 39.83
C LEU A 216 -22.48 -0.21 40.51
N PRO A 217 -22.73 0.94 39.85
CA PRO A 217 -23.46 2.04 40.46
C PRO A 217 -24.93 1.67 40.72
N TRP A 218 -25.60 2.44 41.57
CA TRP A 218 -26.96 2.16 42.07
C TRP A 218 -28.05 2.05 40.99
N ASN A 219 -27.86 2.73 39.86
CA ASN A 219 -28.80 2.82 38.74
C ASN A 219 -28.61 1.73 37.69
N GLU A 220 -27.46 1.05 37.67
CA GLU A 220 -27.14 0.02 36.68
C GLU A 220 -27.59 -1.38 37.17
N THR A 221 -27.96 -2.25 36.23
CA THR A 221 -28.29 -3.65 36.51
C THR A 221 -27.56 -4.57 35.53
N LEU A 222 -27.10 -5.72 36.03
CA LEU A 222 -26.39 -6.73 35.26
C LEU A 222 -27.01 -8.10 35.52
N THR A 223 -27.12 -8.91 34.46
CA THR A 223 -27.68 -10.27 34.51
C THR A 223 -26.66 -11.33 34.95
N GLY A 224 -25.39 -10.95 35.14
CA GLY A 224 -24.31 -11.82 35.60
C GLY A 224 -23.00 -11.05 35.76
N SER A 225 -21.97 -11.70 36.30
CA SER A 225 -20.69 -11.04 36.66
C SER A 225 -19.82 -10.62 35.47
N GLY A 226 -20.19 -10.98 34.24
CA GLY A 226 -19.38 -10.76 33.03
C GLY A 226 -18.20 -11.74 32.84
N PHE A 227 -17.82 -12.50 33.87
CA PHE A 227 -16.67 -13.43 33.81
C PHE A 227 -17.00 -14.87 34.21
N SER A 228 -16.03 -15.74 33.94
CA SER A 228 -16.06 -17.17 34.23
C SER A 228 -14.69 -17.66 34.68
N ILE A 229 -14.66 -18.64 35.58
CA ILE A 229 -13.44 -19.35 35.96
C ILE A 229 -13.31 -20.53 35.01
N ALA A 230 -12.28 -20.55 34.16
CA ALA A 230 -12.17 -21.52 33.07
C ALA A 230 -11.29 -22.71 33.40
N ASN A 231 -10.12 -22.48 34.04
CA ASN A 231 -9.16 -23.54 34.34
C ASN A 231 -8.26 -23.17 35.53
N ARG A 232 -7.62 -24.17 36.15
CA ARG A 232 -6.49 -24.01 37.09
C ARG A 232 -5.21 -24.49 36.38
N SER A 233 -4.28 -23.58 36.09
CA SER A 233 -3.01 -23.91 35.42
C SER A 233 -1.84 -23.08 35.95
N SER A 234 -0.67 -23.69 36.13
CA SER A 234 0.53 -23.01 36.61
C SER A 234 1.16 -22.18 35.49
N ILE A 235 1.19 -20.86 35.64
CA ILE A 235 1.75 -19.94 34.63
C ILE A 235 3.24 -19.58 34.88
N LYS A 236 3.77 -19.79 36.09
CA LYS A 236 5.16 -19.44 36.50
C LYS A 236 5.55 -17.99 36.19
N ARG A 237 4.57 -17.09 36.30
CA ARG A 237 4.57 -15.67 35.90
C ARG A 237 3.51 -14.99 36.76
N LEU A 238 3.69 -13.72 37.13
CA LEU A 238 2.73 -12.95 37.94
C LEU A 238 1.30 -13.06 37.35
N CYS A 239 1.19 -12.73 36.07
CA CYS A 239 -0.04 -12.78 35.31
C CYS A 239 0.22 -12.87 33.81
N ILE A 240 -0.81 -13.34 33.09
CA ILE A 240 -0.88 -13.35 31.62
C ILE A 240 -2.19 -12.67 31.20
N ILE A 241 -2.12 -11.59 30.43
CA ILE A 241 -3.29 -10.90 29.86
C ILE A 241 -3.43 -11.28 28.38
N GLU A 242 -4.52 -11.92 27.98
CA GLU A 242 -4.81 -12.19 26.57
C GLU A 242 -5.67 -11.07 25.98
N SER A 243 -5.20 -10.51 24.86
CA SER A 243 -5.88 -9.49 24.07
C SER A 243 -6.23 -10.07 22.70
N THR A 244 -7.51 -10.22 22.43
CA THR A 244 -8.06 -10.78 21.19
C THR A 244 -8.63 -9.67 20.32
N PHE A 245 -8.23 -9.64 19.05
CA PHE A 245 -8.69 -8.67 18.07
C PHE A 245 -9.62 -9.35 17.06
N GLN A 246 -10.82 -8.80 16.86
CA GLN A 246 -11.79 -9.32 15.87
C GLN A 246 -11.66 -8.63 14.50
N SER A 247 -11.11 -7.42 14.47
CA SER A 247 -11.01 -6.55 13.30
C SER A 247 -9.95 -5.46 13.52
N GLN A 248 -9.76 -4.56 12.55
CA GLN A 248 -8.86 -3.42 12.66
C GLN A 248 -9.22 -2.55 13.89
N SER A 249 -8.34 -2.56 14.89
CA SER A 249 -8.57 -1.90 16.17
C SER A 249 -7.27 -1.72 16.96
N ASP A 250 -7.32 -0.83 17.95
CA ASP A 250 -6.20 -0.48 18.83
C ASP A 250 -6.50 -0.93 20.26
N ALA A 251 -5.47 -1.38 20.99
CA ALA A 251 -5.50 -1.58 22.44
C ALA A 251 -4.39 -0.78 23.12
N ILE A 252 -4.67 -0.24 24.30
CA ILE A 252 -3.67 0.36 25.19
C ILE A 252 -3.59 -0.52 26.44
N LEU A 253 -2.36 -0.86 26.86
CA LEU A 253 -2.08 -1.84 27.89
C LEU A 253 -0.96 -1.34 28.83
N MET A 254 -1.01 -1.79 30.07
CA MET A 254 -0.13 -1.35 31.16
C MET A 254 0.42 -2.52 31.98
N SER A 255 1.61 -2.34 32.53
CA SER A 255 2.20 -3.19 33.58
C SER A 255 1.34 -3.24 34.84
N ALA A 256 1.48 -4.31 35.63
CA ALA A 256 0.88 -4.38 36.96
C ALA A 256 1.37 -3.21 37.86
N ASP A 257 0.50 -2.78 38.78
CA ASP A 257 0.68 -1.64 39.69
C ASP A 257 1.14 -0.31 39.02
N TYR A 258 0.86 -0.13 37.72
CA TYR A 258 1.04 1.16 37.02
C TYR A 258 0.19 2.28 37.67
N PRO A 259 0.72 3.51 37.88
CA PRO A 259 2.05 4.00 37.50
C PRO A 259 3.11 3.91 38.64
N VAL A 260 2.87 3.13 39.69
CA VAL A 260 3.78 3.03 40.86
C VAL A 260 5.02 2.20 40.53
N GLY A 261 4.83 1.01 39.97
CA GLY A 261 5.94 0.14 39.60
C GLY A 261 5.57 -1.35 39.62
N PHE A 262 6.09 -2.07 38.64
CA PHE A 262 5.97 -3.51 38.49
C PHE A 262 6.71 -4.27 39.62
N PRO A 263 6.21 -5.41 40.15
CA PRO A 263 6.82 -6.10 41.28
C PRO A 263 8.24 -6.62 41.04
N ASN A 264 8.98 -6.83 42.14
CA ASN A 264 10.39 -7.22 42.14
C ASN A 264 10.62 -8.67 41.69
N ASP A 265 11.62 -8.91 40.83
CA ASP A 265 11.98 -10.23 40.25
C ASP A 265 10.84 -10.97 39.51
N ASP A 266 9.74 -10.30 39.23
CA ASP A 266 8.55 -10.90 38.65
C ASP A 266 8.54 -10.84 37.11
N LEU A 267 7.66 -11.63 36.50
CA LEU A 267 7.50 -11.72 35.05
C LEU A 267 6.02 -11.62 34.66
N MET A 268 5.68 -10.61 33.86
CA MET A 268 4.33 -10.39 33.32
C MET A 268 4.30 -10.65 31.82
N THR A 269 3.14 -10.98 31.27
CA THR A 269 3.01 -11.33 29.85
C THR A 269 1.68 -10.87 29.27
N TRP A 270 1.73 -10.45 28.01
CA TRP A 270 0.56 -10.20 27.18
C TRP A 270 0.60 -11.16 25.99
N GLN A 271 -0.54 -11.79 25.69
CA GLN A 271 -0.71 -12.68 24.54
C GLN A 271 -1.67 -12.02 23.55
N PHE A 272 -1.30 -12.01 22.28
CA PHE A 272 -2.04 -11.31 21.25
C PHE A 272 -2.59 -12.29 20.22
N VAL A 273 -3.92 -12.32 20.10
CA VAL A 273 -4.62 -13.14 19.11
C VAL A 273 -5.04 -12.25 17.95
N ILE A 274 -4.42 -12.46 16.80
CA ILE A 274 -4.47 -11.60 15.61
C ILE A 274 -5.18 -12.33 14.46
N PRO A 275 -6.16 -11.70 13.77
CA PRO A 275 -6.81 -12.31 12.61
C PRO A 275 -5.82 -12.66 11.48
N VAL A 276 -6.11 -13.71 10.71
CA VAL A 276 -5.22 -14.27 9.68
C VAL A 276 -4.85 -13.27 8.57
N ASP A 277 -5.77 -12.38 8.22
CA ASP A 277 -5.59 -11.31 7.24
C ASP A 277 -5.16 -9.97 7.88
N HIS A 278 -4.70 -9.99 9.13
CA HIS A 278 -4.27 -8.82 9.89
C HIS A 278 -2.84 -8.97 10.45
N SER A 279 -2.25 -7.83 10.80
CA SER A 279 -0.90 -7.70 11.34
C SER A 279 -0.88 -6.67 12.47
N ALA A 280 -0.07 -6.93 13.49
CA ALA A 280 -0.01 -6.12 14.71
C ALA A 280 1.29 -5.31 14.78
N SER A 281 1.23 -4.09 15.29
CA SER A 281 2.43 -3.29 15.63
C SER A 281 2.39 -2.86 17.09
N VAL A 282 3.53 -2.94 17.76
CA VAL A 282 3.72 -2.51 19.15
C VAL A 282 4.38 -1.14 19.17
N GLU A 283 3.95 -0.26 20.06
CA GLU A 283 4.46 1.10 20.24
C GLU A 283 4.52 1.40 21.75
N PHE A 284 5.69 1.71 22.30
CA PHE A 284 5.81 2.09 23.72
C PHE A 284 5.51 3.59 23.87
N LEU A 285 4.54 3.92 24.72
CA LEU A 285 4.04 5.29 24.91
C LEU A 285 4.72 5.98 26.09
N ASN A 286 4.97 5.25 27.18
CA ASN A 286 5.67 5.72 28.37
C ASN A 286 6.27 4.53 29.13
N TYR A 287 7.44 4.69 29.71
CA TYR A 287 8.10 3.67 30.55
C TYR A 287 9.10 4.29 31.52
N THR A 288 9.46 3.55 32.56
CA THR A 288 10.52 3.94 33.52
C THR A 288 11.52 2.80 33.71
N PHE A 289 12.81 3.14 33.75
CA PHE A 289 13.85 2.18 34.10
C PHE A 289 13.86 1.94 35.63
N PRO A 290 13.93 0.67 36.09
CA PRO A 290 14.11 0.33 37.49
C PRO A 290 15.53 0.64 37.97
N SER A 291 15.69 0.89 39.28
CA SER A 291 17.02 0.92 39.92
C SER A 291 17.43 -0.47 40.37
N CYS A 292 18.16 -1.22 39.55
CA CYS A 292 18.56 -2.60 39.84
C CYS A 292 19.80 -2.71 40.75
N GLU A 293 19.75 -3.57 41.77
CA GLU A 293 20.94 -4.13 42.45
C GLU A 293 21.48 -5.34 41.69
N ARG A 294 20.60 -6.22 41.19
CA ARG A 294 20.97 -7.48 40.51
C ARG A 294 19.99 -7.82 39.39
N LYS A 295 20.42 -8.71 38.49
CA LYS A 295 19.76 -9.03 37.21
C LYS A 295 19.62 -7.78 36.34
N THR A 296 18.88 -7.87 35.25
CA THR A 296 18.49 -6.74 34.40
C THR A 296 17.03 -6.88 34.05
N GLU A 297 16.33 -5.77 33.88
CA GLU A 297 15.03 -5.74 33.22
C GLU A 297 15.14 -6.23 31.78
N ARG A 298 14.08 -6.85 31.26
CA ARG A 298 14.08 -7.46 29.91
C ARG A 298 12.70 -7.37 29.27
N VAL A 299 12.69 -7.08 27.97
CA VAL A 299 11.51 -7.20 27.11
C VAL A 299 11.71 -8.39 26.19
N GLU A 300 10.84 -9.40 26.29
CA GLU A 300 10.91 -10.63 25.48
C GLU A 300 9.74 -10.73 24.51
N TYR A 301 10.03 -10.80 23.21
CA TYR A 301 9.04 -11.04 22.17
C TYR A 301 9.10 -12.51 21.72
N TYR A 302 7.95 -13.18 21.72
CA TYR A 302 7.78 -14.50 21.09
C TYR A 302 7.03 -14.31 19.78
N LEU A 303 7.77 -14.22 18.67
CA LEU A 303 7.25 -13.88 17.35
C LEU A 303 6.90 -15.13 16.51
N PRO A 304 5.80 -15.12 15.74
CA PRO A 304 5.41 -16.24 14.89
C PRO A 304 6.45 -16.48 13.79
N ASN A 305 6.75 -17.76 13.54
CA ASN A 305 7.72 -18.23 12.54
C ASN A 305 9.18 -17.72 12.73
N TYR A 306 9.54 -17.25 13.93
CA TYR A 306 10.92 -16.81 14.24
C TYR A 306 11.73 -17.91 14.93
N ASN A 307 12.89 -18.25 14.37
CA ASN A 307 13.72 -19.36 14.84
C ASN A 307 14.53 -19.05 16.11
N TYR A 308 14.72 -17.78 16.45
CA TYR A 308 15.55 -17.32 17.59
C TYR A 308 14.70 -16.76 18.74
N ASN A 309 13.51 -17.34 18.97
CA ASN A 309 12.64 -16.94 20.07
C ASN A 309 13.18 -17.36 21.46
N PRO A 310 13.01 -16.52 22.50
CA PRO A 310 12.48 -15.15 22.46
C PRO A 310 13.51 -14.15 21.90
N GLU A 311 13.01 -13.17 21.15
CA GLU A 311 13.79 -11.99 20.80
C GLU A 311 13.82 -11.03 22.00
N VAL A 312 15.01 -10.77 22.54
CA VAL A 312 15.19 -9.91 23.71
C VAL A 312 15.62 -8.52 23.27
N LEU A 313 14.82 -7.50 23.62
CA LEU A 313 15.07 -6.10 23.31
C LEU A 313 15.18 -5.26 24.59
N ALA A 314 15.92 -4.15 24.53
CA ALA A 314 15.89 -3.12 25.56
C ALA A 314 14.62 -2.25 25.44
N LEU A 315 14.24 -1.56 26.52
CA LEU A 315 13.03 -0.72 26.57
C LEU A 315 13.07 0.46 25.58
N ASP A 316 14.27 0.95 25.26
CA ASP A 316 14.56 2.07 24.37
C ASP A 316 14.81 1.68 22.90
N ASN A 317 14.90 0.39 22.58
CA ASN A 317 14.98 -0.10 21.19
C ASN A 317 13.66 0.16 20.43
N LYS A 318 13.72 0.27 19.09
CA LYS A 318 12.50 0.24 18.25
C LYS A 318 11.71 -1.06 18.52
N GLN A 319 10.41 -0.96 18.80
CA GLN A 319 9.56 -2.14 19.01
C GLN A 319 9.16 -2.82 17.68
N PRO A 320 8.86 -4.14 17.68
CA PRO A 320 8.46 -4.86 16.47
C PRO A 320 7.11 -4.38 15.87
N ALA A 321 7.06 -4.34 14.54
CA ALA A 321 5.91 -3.85 13.78
C ALA A 321 5.48 -4.83 12.69
N ASN A 322 4.17 -4.86 12.40
CA ASN A 322 3.52 -5.71 11.39
C ASN A 322 3.73 -7.23 11.59
N ILE A 323 3.71 -7.66 12.84
CA ILE A 323 3.73 -9.06 13.26
C ILE A 323 2.48 -9.76 12.70
N ALA A 324 2.66 -10.77 11.86
CA ALA A 324 1.56 -11.48 11.19
C ALA A 324 1.22 -12.77 11.96
N GLY A 325 0.01 -12.84 12.52
CA GLY A 325 -0.44 -13.91 13.40
C GLY A 325 -0.09 -13.67 14.88
N ASN A 326 -0.37 -14.68 15.71
CA ASN A 326 -0.33 -14.56 17.17
C ASN A 326 1.11 -14.43 17.70
N PHE A 327 1.30 -13.60 18.74
CA PHE A 327 2.59 -13.36 19.39
C PHE A 327 2.43 -13.08 20.88
N ASN A 328 3.50 -13.21 21.66
CA ASN A 328 3.52 -12.79 23.06
C ASN A 328 4.56 -11.69 23.30
N LEU A 329 4.26 -10.79 24.24
CA LEU A 329 5.18 -9.83 24.84
C LEU A 329 5.37 -10.20 26.31
N SER A 330 6.59 -10.27 26.81
CA SER A 330 6.88 -10.47 28.24
C SER A 330 7.74 -9.33 28.78
N LEU A 331 7.50 -8.93 30.02
CA LEU A 331 8.28 -7.92 30.74
C LEU A 331 8.78 -8.52 32.05
N GLN A 332 10.10 -8.62 32.21
CA GLN A 332 10.76 -9.09 33.43
C GLN A 332 11.34 -7.91 34.21
N ASN A 333 11.15 -7.90 35.53
CA ASN A 333 11.84 -6.95 36.40
C ASN A 333 13.21 -7.47 36.87
N CYS A 334 14.04 -6.57 37.37
CA CYS A 334 15.26 -6.91 38.08
C CYS A 334 15.04 -7.01 39.61
N ASP A 335 16.12 -7.27 40.37
CA ASP A 335 16.13 -7.12 41.82
C ASP A 335 16.41 -5.64 42.16
N LEU A 336 15.46 -4.96 42.79
CA LEU A 336 15.45 -3.51 43.06
C LEU A 336 16.34 -3.08 44.23
N ASP A 337 17.05 -1.97 44.05
CA ASP A 337 17.78 -1.25 45.11
C ASP A 337 16.81 -0.64 46.12
N SER A 338 16.84 -1.17 47.35
CA SER A 338 16.03 -0.71 48.49
C SER A 338 16.13 0.79 48.81
N GLN A 339 17.17 1.50 48.34
CA GLN A 339 17.35 2.94 48.55
C GLN A 339 16.81 3.80 47.40
N LYS A 340 16.43 3.22 46.25
CA LYS A 340 15.98 3.96 45.06
C LYS A 340 14.61 3.47 44.58
N GLN A 341 13.57 4.17 45.01
CA GLN A 341 12.16 3.79 44.82
C GLN A 341 11.61 3.95 43.38
N GLN A 342 12.45 4.01 42.34
CA GLN A 342 11.97 4.06 40.96
C GLN A 342 11.73 2.64 40.44
N GLY A 343 10.46 2.25 40.34
CA GLY A 343 10.04 0.97 39.77
C GLY A 343 10.00 0.97 38.24
N LEU A 344 10.01 -0.24 37.68
CA LEU A 344 9.77 -0.48 36.25
C LEU A 344 8.29 -0.23 35.93
N THR A 345 7.99 0.63 34.96
CA THR A 345 6.63 0.80 34.43
C THR A 345 6.64 0.69 32.91
N LEU A 346 5.54 0.20 32.34
CA LEU A 346 5.34 0.16 30.90
C LEU A 346 3.88 0.49 30.56
N LEU A 347 3.68 1.50 29.73
CA LEU A 347 2.44 1.85 29.04
C LEU A 347 2.70 1.74 27.54
N PHE A 348 1.94 0.90 26.85
CA PHE A 348 2.14 0.63 25.43
C PHE A 348 0.83 0.48 24.66
N LYS A 349 0.93 0.65 23.35
CA LYS A 349 -0.14 0.48 22.38
C LYS A 349 0.13 -0.75 21.52
N VAL A 350 -0.94 -1.45 21.15
CA VAL A 350 -0.93 -2.45 20.08
C VAL A 350 -1.98 -2.05 19.04
N THR A 351 -1.52 -1.80 17.81
CA THR A 351 -2.37 -1.46 16.65
C THR A 351 -2.47 -2.67 15.74
N VAL A 352 -3.70 -3.12 15.46
CA VAL A 352 -3.96 -4.24 14.54
C VAL A 352 -4.60 -3.72 13.26
N GLN A 353 -3.96 -3.99 12.13
CA GLN A 353 -4.36 -3.50 10.81
C GLN A 353 -4.40 -4.63 9.77
N LYS A 354 -5.29 -4.53 8.79
CA LYS A 354 -5.42 -5.53 7.73
C LYS A 354 -4.12 -5.60 6.93
N THR A 355 -3.52 -6.77 6.82
CA THR A 355 -2.23 -7.00 6.16
C THR A 355 -2.38 -6.70 4.66
N PRO A 356 -1.55 -5.82 4.09
CA PRO A 356 -1.61 -5.56 2.65
C PRO A 356 -1.26 -6.83 1.86
N THR A 357 -2.11 -7.19 0.89
CA THR A 357 -1.95 -8.42 0.07
C THR A 357 -0.66 -8.46 -0.75
N GLN A 358 0.05 -7.33 -0.87
CA GLN A 358 1.34 -7.21 -1.56
C GLN A 358 2.55 -7.13 -0.61
N GLY A 359 2.32 -7.01 0.71
CA GLY A 359 3.39 -6.74 1.70
C GLY A 359 4.37 -7.89 1.95
N SER A 360 4.03 -9.10 1.51
CA SER A 360 4.86 -10.30 1.61
C SER A 360 5.93 -10.42 0.50
N LYS A 361 5.85 -9.61 -0.56
CA LYS A 361 6.78 -9.71 -1.69
C LYS A 361 8.10 -8.99 -1.39
N ILE A 362 9.17 -9.76 -1.28
CA ILE A 362 10.54 -9.24 -1.10
C ILE A 362 11.12 -8.84 -2.46
N TYR A 363 11.65 -7.62 -2.54
CA TYR A 363 12.34 -7.07 -3.69
C TYR A 363 13.86 -7.11 -3.44
N ASN A 364 14.57 -7.82 -4.30
CA ASN A 364 16.03 -7.87 -4.31
C ASN A 364 16.57 -6.74 -5.19
N ILE A 365 17.30 -5.80 -4.61
CA ILE A 365 17.87 -4.64 -5.30
C ILE A 365 19.39 -4.76 -5.30
N ASP A 366 19.98 -4.93 -6.48
CA ASP A 366 21.42 -5.05 -6.66
C ASP A 366 22.00 -3.73 -7.18
N LEU A 367 22.71 -3.01 -6.29
CA LEU A 367 23.51 -1.83 -6.63
C LEU A 367 25.01 -2.12 -6.51
N THR A 368 25.45 -3.38 -6.44
CA THR A 368 26.86 -3.76 -6.20
C THR A 368 27.81 -3.28 -7.29
N LYS A 369 27.32 -3.23 -8.54
CA LYS A 369 28.05 -2.75 -9.72
C LYS A 369 27.96 -1.23 -9.90
N GLU A 370 27.05 -0.57 -9.20
CA GLU A 370 26.77 0.85 -9.35
C GLU A 370 27.64 1.68 -8.39
N LYS A 371 28.35 2.66 -8.96
CA LYS A 371 29.08 3.69 -8.21
C LYS A 371 28.30 5.00 -8.25
N ASP A 372 28.47 5.79 -7.18
CA ASP A 372 27.98 7.17 -7.08
C ASP A 372 26.47 7.33 -7.40
N ILE A 373 25.70 6.31 -7.03
CA ILE A 373 24.24 6.28 -7.03
C ILE A 373 23.69 6.29 -5.61
N THR A 374 22.62 7.05 -5.40
CA THR A 374 21.79 7.03 -4.19
C THR A 374 20.32 6.85 -4.59
N VAL A 375 19.65 5.84 -4.06
CA VAL A 375 18.25 5.52 -4.37
C VAL A 375 17.42 5.67 -3.10
N THR A 376 16.59 6.70 -3.06
CA THR A 376 15.69 6.98 -1.94
C THR A 376 14.26 6.57 -2.30
N ILE A 377 13.57 5.88 -1.42
CA ILE A 377 12.14 5.57 -1.55
C ILE A 377 11.39 6.31 -0.44
N MET A 378 10.32 7.03 -0.80
CA MET A 378 9.50 7.82 0.13
C MET A 378 8.04 7.93 -0.35
N GLN A 379 7.18 8.48 0.51
CA GLN A 379 5.81 8.85 0.15
C GLN A 379 5.77 10.08 -0.76
N ARG A 380 4.91 10.06 -1.80
CA ARG A 380 4.78 11.18 -2.75
C ARG A 380 4.32 12.47 -2.04
N PRO A 381 4.92 13.64 -2.33
CA PRO A 381 4.46 14.92 -1.79
C PRO A 381 3.01 15.23 -2.21
N LYS A 382 2.08 15.29 -1.25
CA LYS A 382 0.67 15.57 -1.54
C LYS A 382 0.39 17.07 -1.66
N PRO A 383 -0.52 17.50 -2.56
CA PRO A 383 -1.06 18.86 -2.53
C PRO A 383 -1.84 19.10 -1.23
N LYS A 384 -1.68 20.29 -0.63
CA LYS A 384 -2.11 20.64 0.75
C LYS A 384 -3.62 20.57 1.05
N PHE A 385 -4.44 20.16 0.08
CA PHE A 385 -5.91 20.12 0.17
C PHE A 385 -6.50 18.72 0.42
N ALA A 386 -5.70 17.65 0.29
CA ALA A 386 -6.17 16.26 0.42
C ALA A 386 -6.41 15.86 1.89
N ARG A 387 -7.55 16.25 2.47
CA ARG A 387 -7.97 15.95 3.86
C ARG A 387 -8.44 14.49 4.11
N GLN A 388 -7.86 13.52 3.40
CA GLN A 388 -8.11 12.10 3.68
C GLN A 388 -6.94 11.51 4.48
N PHE A 389 -7.29 10.86 5.59
CA PHE A 389 -6.36 9.96 6.28
C PHE A 389 -5.98 8.83 5.32
N VAL A 390 -4.69 8.71 5.03
CA VAL A 390 -4.13 7.61 4.24
C VAL A 390 -3.05 6.97 5.12
N PRO A 391 -3.11 5.65 5.36
CA PRO A 391 -2.16 4.98 6.24
C PRO A 391 -0.73 5.20 5.77
N ILE A 392 0.17 5.46 6.73
CA ILE A 392 1.58 5.74 6.46
C ILE A 392 2.23 4.44 6.00
N CYS A 393 2.67 4.41 4.74
CA CYS A 393 3.40 3.29 4.19
C CYS A 393 4.81 3.21 4.80
N LYS A 394 5.21 2.02 5.25
CA LYS A 394 6.57 1.73 5.71
C LYS A 394 7.34 0.91 4.69
N ILE A 395 8.63 1.17 4.57
CA ILE A 395 9.58 0.45 3.71
C ILE A 395 10.51 -0.32 4.63
N CYS A 396 10.52 -1.64 4.50
CA CYS A 396 11.19 -2.53 5.45
C CYS A 396 12.46 -3.13 4.84
N LYS A 397 13.57 -3.01 5.55
CA LYS A 397 14.85 -3.65 5.25
C LYS A 397 14.89 -5.00 5.96
N ALA A 398 14.71 -6.09 5.21
CA ALA A 398 14.20 -7.36 5.74
C ALA A 398 12.89 -7.17 6.53
N GLN A 399 12.52 -8.10 7.44
CA GLN A 399 11.20 -8.09 8.09
C GLN A 399 11.05 -7.12 9.29
N MET A 400 12.15 -6.56 9.82
CA MET A 400 12.15 -5.90 11.15
C MET A 400 12.43 -4.39 11.14
N ASP A 401 13.25 -3.90 10.20
CA ASP A 401 13.72 -2.51 10.17
C ASP A 401 12.88 -1.67 9.19
N CYS A 402 11.77 -1.11 9.68
CA CYS A 402 10.69 -0.52 8.87
C CYS A 402 10.48 0.98 9.13
N ASP A 403 10.97 1.84 8.23
CA ASP A 403 10.86 3.32 8.31
C ASP A 403 10.01 3.91 7.17
N GLN A 404 9.67 5.21 7.24
CA GLN A 404 8.83 5.91 6.24
C GLN A 404 9.59 6.32 4.97
N GLU A 405 10.90 6.49 5.09
CA GLU A 405 11.85 6.78 4.02
C GLU A 405 12.96 5.73 4.10
N PHE A 406 13.44 5.25 2.95
CA PHE A 406 14.56 4.33 2.89
C PHE A 406 15.55 4.71 1.79
N THR A 407 16.80 5.00 2.18
CA THR A 407 17.88 5.40 1.25
C THR A 407 18.93 4.30 1.12
N MET A 408 19.18 3.90 -0.14
CA MET A 408 20.15 2.89 -0.55
C MET A 408 21.33 3.56 -1.26
N THR A 409 22.55 3.06 -1.04
CA THR A 409 23.79 3.56 -1.66
C THR A 409 24.36 2.52 -2.63
N GLY A 410 25.04 2.99 -3.68
CA GLY A 410 25.85 2.13 -4.56
C GLY A 410 26.86 1.24 -3.81
N GLY A 411 27.35 0.21 -4.51
CA GLY A 411 28.29 -0.78 -3.99
C GLY A 411 27.70 -1.83 -3.02
N LYS A 412 26.36 -1.91 -2.90
CA LYS A 412 25.67 -2.80 -1.94
C LYS A 412 24.47 -3.52 -2.55
N PHE A 413 24.10 -4.64 -1.94
CA PHE A 413 22.88 -5.39 -2.24
C PHE A 413 21.85 -5.20 -1.12
N TYR A 414 20.58 -5.06 -1.47
CA TYR A 414 19.48 -4.78 -0.54
C TYR A 414 18.32 -5.77 -0.74
N ARG A 415 17.63 -6.10 0.36
CA ARG A 415 16.35 -6.79 0.36
C ARG A 415 15.32 -5.92 1.06
N ILE A 416 14.28 -5.52 0.34
CA ILE A 416 13.20 -4.68 0.90
C ILE A 416 11.81 -5.28 0.69
N SER A 417 10.86 -4.90 1.54
CA SER A 417 9.43 -5.10 1.32
C SER A 417 8.66 -3.80 1.60
N PHE A 418 7.43 -3.71 1.10
CA PHE A 418 6.58 -2.52 1.24
C PHE A 418 5.34 -2.83 2.08
N LEU A 419 5.26 -2.25 3.28
CA LEU A 419 4.10 -2.39 4.16
C LEU A 419 3.21 -1.18 3.97
N CYS A 420 2.39 -1.28 2.92
CA CYS A 420 1.68 -0.18 2.30
C CYS A 420 0.39 -0.70 1.64
N HIS A 421 -0.74 -0.01 1.82
CA HIS A 421 -2.02 -0.45 1.23
C HIS A 421 -2.12 -0.15 -0.27
N ASP A 422 -1.55 0.98 -0.72
CA ASP A 422 -1.51 1.38 -2.12
C ASP A 422 -0.09 1.85 -2.48
N LEU A 423 0.61 1.07 -3.31
CA LEU A 423 1.97 1.37 -3.75
C LEU A 423 2.04 2.60 -4.69
N ASN A 424 0.90 3.07 -5.22
CA ASN A 424 0.84 4.35 -5.95
C ASN A 424 0.99 5.56 -5.02
N VAL A 425 0.99 5.38 -3.70
CA VAL A 425 1.32 6.44 -2.72
C VAL A 425 2.84 6.62 -2.56
N LEU A 426 3.66 5.67 -3.04
CA LEU A 426 5.12 5.71 -2.97
C LEU A 426 5.77 6.18 -4.30
N MET A 427 7.03 6.60 -4.18
CA MET A 427 7.95 6.94 -5.27
C MET A 427 9.38 6.53 -4.88
N ALA A 428 10.15 6.08 -5.87
CA ALA A 428 11.60 5.92 -5.76
C ALA A 428 12.31 6.97 -6.62
N THR A 429 13.34 7.61 -6.07
CA THR A 429 14.19 8.58 -6.76
C THR A 429 15.64 8.10 -6.71
N ALA A 430 16.19 7.75 -7.87
CA ALA A 430 17.57 7.28 -8.05
C ALA A 430 18.43 8.40 -8.63
N VAL A 431 19.29 9.02 -7.82
CA VAL A 431 20.22 10.07 -8.25
C VAL A 431 21.59 9.45 -8.54
N LYS A 432 22.16 9.73 -9.71
CA LYS A 432 23.51 9.32 -10.11
C LYS A 432 24.28 10.53 -10.65
N THR A 433 25.52 10.73 -10.20
CA THR A 433 26.35 11.87 -10.64
C THR A 433 27.46 11.41 -11.57
N ILE A 434 27.65 12.11 -12.69
CA ILE A 434 28.69 11.83 -13.70
C ILE A 434 29.44 13.14 -13.95
N ALA A 435 30.71 13.21 -13.55
CA ALA A 435 31.52 14.42 -13.62
C ALA A 435 32.72 14.28 -14.57
N CYS A 436 32.97 15.31 -15.38
CA CYS A 436 33.99 15.30 -16.42
C CYS A 436 34.86 16.57 -16.34
N TRP A 437 35.93 16.52 -15.54
CA TRP A 437 36.76 17.72 -15.24
C TRP A 437 37.80 18.07 -16.31
N ASN A 438 38.13 17.14 -17.22
CA ASN A 438 39.14 17.33 -18.26
C ASN A 438 38.86 16.41 -19.46
N LEU A 439 38.54 16.99 -20.62
CA LEU A 439 38.24 16.28 -21.88
C LEU A 439 39.29 15.24 -22.30
N LYS A 440 40.57 15.42 -21.94
CA LYS A 440 41.65 14.48 -22.32
C LYS A 440 41.81 13.28 -21.38
N ALA A 441 41.27 13.37 -20.15
CA ALA A 441 41.32 12.31 -19.15
C ALA A 441 39.95 11.62 -18.96
N CYS A 442 38.88 12.27 -19.40
CA CYS A 442 37.49 11.84 -19.29
C CYS A 442 37.11 10.98 -20.51
N ASN A 443 37.25 9.65 -20.37
CA ASN A 443 36.88 8.69 -21.42
C ASN A 443 35.35 8.44 -21.47
N ILE A 444 34.55 9.50 -21.58
CA ILE A 444 33.08 9.44 -21.65
C ILE A 444 32.64 10.00 -23.01
N ASN A 445 32.48 9.09 -23.97
CA ASN A 445 32.06 9.40 -25.33
C ASN A 445 31.12 8.29 -25.85
N ASN A 446 29.88 8.65 -26.14
CA ASN A 446 28.77 7.75 -26.48
C ASN A 446 28.57 6.65 -25.41
N GLU A 447 28.67 7.02 -24.14
CA GLU A 447 28.37 6.15 -23.00
C GLU A 447 26.86 6.07 -22.78
N PRO A 448 26.23 4.88 -22.74
CA PRO A 448 24.79 4.74 -22.54
C PRO A 448 24.38 5.07 -21.10
N LEU A 449 23.28 5.83 -20.93
CA LEU A 449 22.66 6.10 -19.64
C LEU A 449 21.93 4.85 -19.12
N SER A 450 22.70 3.93 -18.56
CA SER A 450 22.18 2.69 -17.99
C SER A 450 21.35 2.93 -16.73
N THR A 451 20.28 2.15 -16.59
CA THR A 451 19.39 2.11 -15.43
C THR A 451 19.56 0.76 -14.71
N PRO A 452 19.74 0.71 -13.37
CA PRO A 452 19.97 -0.55 -12.66
C PRO A 452 18.76 -1.49 -12.82
N PRO A 453 18.90 -2.69 -13.43
CA PRO A 453 17.75 -3.50 -13.83
C PRO A 453 16.82 -3.86 -12.66
N SER A 454 17.35 -4.09 -11.46
CA SER A 454 16.56 -4.42 -10.27
C SER A 454 15.60 -3.30 -9.84
N LEU A 455 15.86 -2.03 -10.19
CA LEU A 455 14.94 -0.92 -9.90
C LEU A 455 13.73 -0.94 -10.84
N LEU A 456 13.91 -1.38 -12.09
CA LEU A 456 12.82 -1.44 -13.08
C LEU A 456 11.68 -2.37 -12.64
N PHE A 457 11.97 -3.40 -11.85
CA PHE A 457 10.98 -4.34 -11.29
C PHE A 457 10.20 -3.82 -10.06
N LEU A 458 10.48 -2.61 -9.56
CA LEU A 458 9.79 -2.05 -8.39
C LEU A 458 8.37 -1.55 -8.76
N PRO A 459 7.31 -1.94 -8.02
CA PRO A 459 5.89 -1.67 -8.34
C PRO A 459 5.44 -0.23 -8.01
N ILE A 460 6.35 0.73 -8.11
CA ILE A 460 6.17 2.13 -7.70
C ILE A 460 6.64 3.05 -8.83
N GLN A 461 6.22 4.32 -8.79
CA GLN A 461 6.77 5.33 -9.71
C GLN A 461 8.27 5.46 -9.44
N LEU A 462 9.07 5.45 -10.51
CA LEU A 462 10.52 5.48 -10.45
C LEU A 462 11.04 6.67 -11.25
N GLU A 463 11.76 7.55 -10.57
CA GLU A 463 12.46 8.69 -11.17
C GLU A 463 13.96 8.43 -11.13
N ILE A 464 14.65 8.59 -12.25
CA ILE A 464 16.10 8.38 -12.37
C ILE A 464 16.72 9.67 -12.87
N ILE A 465 17.57 10.26 -12.03
CA ILE A 465 18.15 11.59 -12.19
C ILE A 465 19.65 11.44 -12.43
N TRP A 466 20.11 11.77 -13.62
CA TRP A 466 21.54 11.87 -13.95
C TRP A 466 21.99 13.33 -13.89
N ASN A 467 22.92 13.64 -12.99
CA ASN A 467 23.55 14.95 -12.87
C ASN A 467 24.90 14.92 -13.60
N LEU A 468 24.97 15.60 -14.75
CA LEU A 468 26.12 15.69 -15.63
C LEU A 468 26.88 16.99 -15.33
N LEU A 469 28.06 16.86 -14.74
CA LEU A 469 28.85 17.99 -14.23
C LEU A 469 30.08 18.26 -15.08
N ALA A 470 30.20 19.49 -15.58
CA ALA A 470 31.25 19.93 -16.49
C ALA A 470 31.78 21.34 -16.12
N PRO A 471 33.10 21.59 -16.15
CA PRO A 471 33.66 22.94 -16.05
C PRO A 471 33.41 23.73 -17.35
N LYS A 472 33.35 25.07 -17.25
CA LYS A 472 32.92 26.04 -18.28
C LYS A 472 33.66 26.04 -19.66
N HIS A 473 34.56 25.11 -19.91
CA HIS A 473 35.25 24.90 -21.20
C HIS A 473 34.88 23.56 -21.86
N ILE A 474 33.99 22.80 -21.23
CA ILE A 474 33.44 21.51 -21.66
C ILE A 474 31.92 21.70 -21.76
N SER A 475 31.30 21.11 -22.76
CA SER A 475 29.85 21.10 -22.93
C SER A 475 29.33 19.66 -23.04
N THR A 476 28.05 19.48 -22.76
CA THR A 476 27.43 18.15 -22.64
C THR A 476 26.64 17.83 -23.90
N GLU A 477 26.91 16.68 -24.52
CA GLU A 477 26.16 16.16 -25.67
C GLU A 477 25.32 14.95 -25.26
N ILE A 478 24.04 14.99 -25.63
CA ILE A 478 23.05 13.94 -25.45
C ILE A 478 22.66 13.44 -26.84
N ALA A 479 22.78 12.14 -27.08
CA ALA A 479 22.43 11.50 -28.34
C ALA A 479 21.41 10.37 -28.15
N SER A 480 20.50 10.23 -29.11
CA SER A 480 19.66 9.03 -29.27
C SER A 480 19.64 8.70 -30.76
N SER A 481 20.26 7.58 -31.11
CA SER A 481 20.53 7.20 -32.50
C SER A 481 19.53 6.19 -33.08
N SER A 482 18.97 5.29 -32.26
CA SER A 482 17.98 4.31 -32.72
C SER A 482 16.54 4.78 -32.50
N MET A 483 16.23 5.39 -31.35
CA MET A 483 14.87 5.85 -31.05
C MET A 483 14.63 7.31 -31.45
N LYS A 484 15.62 8.18 -31.25
CA LYS A 484 15.51 9.66 -31.28
C LYS A 484 14.50 10.20 -30.25
N LEU A 485 14.57 11.51 -30.00
CA LEU A 485 13.70 12.23 -29.07
C LEU A 485 12.60 13.02 -29.80
N HIS A 486 11.42 13.09 -29.18
CA HIS A 486 10.26 13.86 -29.62
C HIS A 486 9.87 14.84 -28.52
N GLN A 487 9.96 16.15 -28.78
CA GLN A 487 9.58 17.21 -27.84
C GLN A 487 8.07 17.17 -27.59
N LEU A 488 7.63 17.21 -26.33
CA LEU A 488 6.22 17.41 -25.99
C LEU A 488 5.83 18.87 -26.22
N VAL A 489 4.77 19.09 -26.99
CA VAL A 489 4.29 20.41 -27.46
C VAL A 489 3.09 20.92 -26.63
N SER A 490 2.52 20.06 -25.78
CA SER A 490 1.39 20.36 -24.88
C SER A 490 1.45 19.47 -23.62
N ASN A 491 0.93 19.97 -22.49
CA ASN A 491 1.08 19.36 -21.15
C ASN A 491 0.14 18.17 -20.85
N ASN A 492 -0.60 17.64 -21.82
CA ASN A 492 -1.49 16.48 -21.63
C ASN A 492 -0.70 15.15 -21.61
N ALA A 493 0.24 15.02 -20.67
CA ALA A 493 1.18 13.91 -20.54
C ALA A 493 0.68 12.82 -19.55
N THR A 494 -0.54 12.32 -19.76
CA THR A 494 -1.26 11.51 -18.76
C THR A 494 -1.38 10.01 -19.07
N ASP A 495 -0.87 9.54 -20.21
CA ASP A 495 -1.23 8.22 -20.77
C ASP A 495 -0.03 7.48 -21.45
N GLU A 496 1.22 7.80 -21.07
CA GLU A 496 2.45 7.26 -21.66
C GLU A 496 3.35 6.63 -20.56
N ASP A 497 3.98 5.48 -20.84
CA ASP A 497 4.75 4.67 -19.85
C ASP A 497 5.91 5.44 -19.18
N PHE A 498 6.63 6.25 -19.96
CA PHE A 498 7.78 7.02 -19.50
C PHE A 498 8.16 8.22 -20.38
N PHE A 499 8.87 9.19 -19.80
CA PHE A 499 9.41 10.34 -20.52
C PHE A 499 10.68 10.89 -19.85
N TYR A 500 11.41 11.75 -20.57
CA TYR A 500 12.61 12.43 -20.11
C TYR A 500 12.38 13.94 -19.95
N SER A 501 12.72 14.51 -18.80
CA SER A 501 12.89 15.95 -18.60
C SER A 501 14.38 16.30 -18.69
N ILE A 502 14.73 17.32 -19.46
CA ILE A 502 16.12 17.77 -19.62
C ILE A 502 16.22 19.24 -19.19
N VAL A 503 17.15 19.52 -18.27
CA VAL A 503 17.37 20.84 -17.66
C VAL A 503 18.86 21.19 -17.76
N SER A 504 19.18 22.35 -18.32
CA SER A 504 20.51 22.95 -18.19
C SER A 504 20.51 23.88 -16.97
N SER A 505 21.62 23.96 -16.24
CA SER A 505 21.74 24.79 -15.03
C SER A 505 23.05 25.57 -15.04
N ASP A 506 22.93 26.91 -14.99
CA ASP A 506 24.04 27.80 -14.66
C ASP A 506 23.97 28.16 -13.16
N ASN A 507 25.04 28.72 -12.59
CA ASN A 507 25.11 29.07 -11.16
C ASN A 507 24.14 30.20 -10.74
N LYS A 508 23.16 30.59 -11.57
CA LYS A 508 22.16 31.64 -11.33
C LYS A 508 20.73 31.18 -11.62
N SER A 509 20.54 30.21 -12.51
CA SER A 509 19.23 29.87 -13.08
C SER A 509 19.17 28.48 -13.70
N ASN A 510 17.97 27.88 -13.67
CA ASN A 510 17.67 26.63 -14.36
C ASN A 510 16.95 26.90 -15.68
N PHE A 511 17.57 26.49 -16.78
CA PHE A 511 17.08 26.60 -18.14
C PHE A 511 16.45 25.27 -18.58
N GLN A 512 15.12 25.19 -18.50
CA GLN A 512 14.37 23.98 -18.89
C GLN A 512 14.48 23.78 -20.40
N ILE A 513 15.13 22.71 -20.85
CA ILE A 513 15.31 22.44 -22.29
C ILE A 513 14.01 21.89 -22.89
N GLY A 514 13.35 21.00 -22.17
CA GLY A 514 12.02 20.50 -22.50
C GLY A 514 11.73 19.13 -21.89
N THR A 515 10.54 18.62 -22.19
CA THR A 515 10.13 17.24 -21.93
C THR A 515 10.10 16.48 -23.24
N PHE A 516 10.65 15.26 -23.25
CA PHE A 516 10.87 14.47 -24.44
C PHE A 516 10.40 13.02 -24.24
N ARG A 517 9.64 12.50 -25.19
CA ARG A 517 9.34 11.06 -25.31
C ARG A 517 10.27 10.41 -26.35
N PRO A 518 10.49 9.09 -26.32
CA PRO A 518 11.19 8.39 -27.40
C PRO A 518 10.40 8.43 -28.73
N VAL A 519 11.02 7.97 -29.82
CA VAL A 519 10.42 7.87 -31.18
C VAL A 519 10.13 9.26 -31.77
N GLY A 520 11.17 9.93 -32.25
CA GLY A 520 11.06 11.31 -32.73
C GLY A 520 12.03 11.74 -33.83
N PRO A 521 12.11 13.05 -34.11
CA PRO A 521 13.02 13.60 -35.11
C PRO A 521 14.35 14.14 -34.53
N ILE A 522 14.46 14.37 -33.22
CA ILE A 522 15.67 14.95 -32.61
C ILE A 522 16.69 13.83 -32.35
N LYS A 523 17.81 13.84 -33.08
CA LYS A 523 18.89 12.85 -32.87
C LYS A 523 19.83 13.25 -31.73
N LYS A 524 20.04 14.55 -31.53
CA LYS A 524 21.13 15.09 -30.70
C LYS A 524 20.72 16.41 -30.04
N VAL A 525 21.15 16.62 -28.80
CA VAL A 525 21.05 17.89 -28.08
C VAL A 525 22.39 18.17 -27.41
N GLN A 526 23.00 19.32 -27.71
CA GLN A 526 24.23 19.79 -27.07
C GLN A 526 23.89 20.98 -26.17
N LEU A 527 24.41 20.99 -24.95
CA LEU A 527 24.10 21.96 -23.90
C LEU A 527 25.38 22.52 -23.30
N ARG A 528 25.43 23.84 -23.12
CA ARG A 528 26.69 24.53 -22.85
C ARG A 528 27.24 24.31 -21.44
N ASP A 529 26.37 24.30 -20.44
CA ASP A 529 26.68 24.26 -19.00
C ASP A 529 26.24 22.91 -18.37
N ASN A 530 26.08 22.83 -17.04
CA ASN A 530 25.74 21.58 -16.34
C ASN A 530 24.34 21.09 -16.73
N VAL A 531 24.13 19.77 -16.76
CA VAL A 531 22.85 19.19 -17.21
C VAL A 531 22.30 18.19 -16.19
N THR A 532 21.02 18.34 -15.86
CA THR A 532 20.23 17.30 -15.18
C THR A 532 19.27 16.66 -16.17
N ILE A 533 19.32 15.34 -16.28
CA ILE A 533 18.38 14.52 -17.06
C ILE A 533 17.57 13.69 -16.08
N THR A 534 16.25 13.83 -16.10
CA THR A 534 15.32 13.02 -15.28
C THR A 534 14.45 12.15 -16.16
N LEU A 535 14.61 10.83 -16.06
CA LEU A 535 13.68 9.83 -16.57
C LEU A 535 12.59 9.58 -15.53
N ILE A 536 11.31 9.66 -15.93
CA ILE A 536 10.16 9.34 -15.08
C ILE A 536 9.45 8.12 -15.66
N LEU A 537 9.28 7.07 -14.85
CA LEU A 537 8.65 5.79 -15.18
C LEU A 537 7.40 5.58 -14.30
N GLN A 538 6.23 5.35 -14.91
CA GLN A 538 4.98 5.15 -14.18
C GLN A 538 4.92 3.82 -13.41
N SER A 539 4.06 3.72 -12.39
CA SER A 539 3.91 2.51 -11.56
C SER A 539 3.26 1.34 -12.31
N ASN A 540 2.27 1.60 -13.17
CA ASN A 540 1.50 0.59 -13.92
C ASN A 540 2.17 0.15 -15.25
N ARG A 541 3.50 0.26 -15.35
CA ARG A 541 4.26 0.04 -16.58
C ARG A 541 4.36 -1.44 -16.96
N ASN A 542 4.13 -1.78 -18.23
CA ASN A 542 4.30 -3.15 -18.71
C ASN A 542 5.75 -3.40 -19.14
N LEU A 543 6.53 -4.05 -18.27
CA LEU A 543 7.95 -4.34 -18.50
C LEU A 543 8.25 -5.12 -19.79
N SER A 544 7.26 -5.84 -20.34
CA SER A 544 7.39 -6.60 -21.60
C SER A 544 7.51 -5.71 -22.84
N HIS A 545 6.98 -4.49 -22.77
CA HIS A 545 6.94 -3.54 -23.90
C HIS A 545 7.92 -2.38 -23.76
N LEU A 546 8.62 -2.28 -22.63
CA LEU A 546 9.50 -1.17 -22.30
C LEU A 546 10.68 -1.11 -23.30
N PRO A 547 10.71 -0.14 -24.23
CA PRO A 547 11.69 -0.12 -25.31
C PRO A 547 13.08 0.18 -24.75
N LYS A 548 14.11 -0.45 -25.35
CA LYS A 548 15.49 -0.33 -24.89
C LYS A 548 15.95 1.14 -24.91
N MET A 549 16.24 1.68 -23.73
CA MET A 549 16.68 3.06 -23.55
C MET A 549 17.96 3.33 -24.36
N ASP A 550 17.92 4.37 -25.18
CA ASP A 550 18.91 4.69 -26.24
C ASP A 550 19.60 6.05 -26.02
N LEU A 551 19.45 6.65 -24.83
CA LEU A 551 20.19 7.85 -24.46
C LEU A 551 21.66 7.52 -24.21
N HIS A 552 22.53 8.17 -24.96
CA HIS A 552 23.98 8.14 -24.79
C HIS A 552 24.50 9.55 -24.50
N ILE A 553 25.56 9.66 -23.73
CA ILE A 553 26.22 10.92 -23.38
C ILE A 553 27.66 10.97 -23.89
N SER A 554 28.08 12.18 -24.30
CA SER A 554 29.46 12.54 -24.59
C SER A 554 29.76 13.90 -23.97
N PHE A 555 30.97 14.09 -23.46
CA PHE A 555 31.48 15.43 -23.16
C PHE A 555 32.30 15.95 -24.35
N VAL A 556 32.02 17.17 -24.77
CA VAL A 556 32.55 17.78 -25.99
C VAL A 556 33.22 19.13 -25.70
N SER A 557 33.98 19.64 -26.66
CA SER A 557 34.48 21.02 -26.64
C SER A 557 33.33 22.02 -26.52
N ARG A 558 33.55 23.14 -25.82
CA ARG A 558 32.53 24.16 -25.57
C ARG A 558 31.82 24.63 -26.84
N ILE A 559 30.49 24.70 -26.79
CA ILE A 559 29.65 25.36 -27.81
C ILE A 559 29.49 26.87 -27.52
N GLU A 560 29.20 27.68 -28.54
CA GLU A 560 29.01 29.13 -28.39
C GLU A 560 27.59 29.46 -27.90
N GLU A 561 26.56 28.86 -28.51
CA GLU A 561 25.16 28.96 -28.08
C GLU A 561 24.89 28.24 -26.75
N GLU A 562 23.74 28.50 -26.12
CA GLU A 562 23.33 27.80 -24.90
C GLU A 562 22.93 26.34 -25.18
N CYS A 563 22.33 26.11 -26.35
CA CYS A 563 21.76 24.83 -26.77
C CYS A 563 21.81 24.66 -28.30
N ILE A 564 22.24 23.49 -28.78
CA ILE A 564 22.19 23.09 -30.20
C ILE A 564 21.39 21.80 -30.34
N ILE A 565 20.30 21.83 -31.10
CA ILE A 565 19.39 20.70 -31.33
C ILE A 565 19.58 20.18 -32.76
N THR A 566 20.03 18.95 -32.93
CA THR A 566 20.20 18.32 -34.25
C THR A 566 18.98 17.46 -34.60
N VAL A 567 18.31 17.81 -35.68
CA VAL A 567 17.06 17.21 -36.15
C VAL A 567 17.32 16.38 -37.40
N VAL A 568 16.99 15.09 -37.34
CA VAL A 568 17.09 14.13 -38.44
C VAL A 568 15.68 13.54 -38.67
N PRO A 569 14.85 14.20 -39.49
CA PRO A 569 13.46 13.81 -39.75
C PRO A 569 13.35 12.45 -40.45
N ALA A 570 12.14 11.90 -40.49
CA ALA A 570 11.79 10.80 -41.40
C ALA A 570 11.38 11.37 -42.78
N PRO A 571 11.50 10.59 -43.88
CA PRO A 571 10.95 10.98 -45.18
C PRO A 571 9.44 11.26 -45.09
N ASP A 572 8.97 12.25 -45.86
CA ASP A 572 7.55 12.65 -45.98
C ASP A 572 6.87 12.98 -44.63
N SER A 573 7.65 13.31 -43.60
CA SER A 573 7.15 13.70 -42.27
C SER A 573 6.96 15.22 -42.12
N THR A 574 6.24 15.62 -41.08
CA THR A 574 6.22 17.01 -40.59
C THR A 574 6.75 17.04 -39.16
N VAL A 575 7.70 17.93 -38.90
CA VAL A 575 8.34 18.10 -37.59
C VAL A 575 7.95 19.45 -37.01
N THR A 576 7.29 19.45 -35.85
CA THR A 576 6.95 20.66 -35.08
C THR A 576 7.88 20.77 -33.88
N LEU A 577 8.40 21.98 -33.62
CA LEU A 577 9.36 22.26 -32.54
C LEU A 577 9.04 23.59 -31.87
N GLN A 578 9.43 23.71 -30.60
CA GLN A 578 9.24 24.89 -29.75
C GLN A 578 10.59 25.35 -29.18
N THR A 579 10.75 26.67 -28.98
CA THR A 579 11.83 27.24 -28.16
C THR A 579 11.85 26.63 -26.76
N PRO A 580 13.03 26.30 -26.20
CA PRO A 580 13.18 25.89 -24.81
C PRO A 580 12.51 26.82 -23.79
N ASN A 581 12.30 26.30 -22.58
CA ASN A 581 11.73 27.00 -21.42
C ASN A 581 10.30 27.55 -21.66
N TRP A 582 9.53 26.88 -22.54
CA TRP A 582 8.26 27.35 -23.11
C TRP A 582 7.34 28.11 -22.14
N GLU A 583 6.98 27.52 -21.00
CA GLU A 583 6.06 28.12 -20.01
C GLU A 583 6.53 29.49 -19.47
N LYS A 584 7.84 29.71 -19.39
CA LYS A 584 8.47 30.96 -18.91
C LYS A 584 8.99 31.84 -20.05
N GLY A 585 8.97 31.32 -21.29
CA GLY A 585 9.65 31.86 -22.46
C GLY A 585 11.18 31.74 -22.39
N LEU A 586 11.83 32.03 -23.52
CA LEU A 586 13.30 31.95 -23.62
C LEU A 586 13.95 32.98 -22.65
N PRO A 587 15.02 32.63 -21.91
CA PRO A 587 15.65 33.57 -20.98
C PRO A 587 16.33 34.75 -21.68
N ASP A 588 16.55 35.84 -20.96
CA ASP A 588 17.10 37.09 -21.49
C ASP A 588 18.53 36.86 -22.05
N SER A 589 18.82 37.36 -23.26
CA SER A 589 20.13 37.21 -23.96
C SER A 589 20.58 35.78 -24.32
N VAL A 590 19.70 34.78 -24.25
CA VAL A 590 19.98 33.40 -24.67
C VAL A 590 19.85 33.21 -26.18
N SER A 591 20.74 32.42 -26.79
CA SER A 591 20.63 31.90 -28.15
C SER A 591 20.51 30.38 -28.19
N VAL A 592 19.67 29.88 -29.11
CA VAL A 592 19.45 28.44 -29.35
C VAL A 592 19.49 28.17 -30.86
N SER A 593 20.23 27.15 -31.26
CA SER A 593 20.38 26.73 -32.65
C SER A 593 19.74 25.37 -32.92
N TRP A 594 19.08 25.24 -34.07
CA TRP A 594 18.61 23.98 -34.62
C TRP A 594 19.35 23.69 -35.92
N ASN A 595 19.95 22.50 -36.03
CA ASN A 595 20.56 21.97 -37.25
C ASN A 595 19.61 20.94 -37.86
N ILE A 596 18.99 21.28 -38.99
CA ILE A 596 17.90 20.50 -39.59
C ILE A 596 18.39 19.82 -40.87
N ALA A 597 18.51 18.49 -40.82
CA ALA A 597 18.91 17.67 -41.96
C ALA A 597 17.73 17.41 -42.92
N MET A 598 18.02 17.31 -44.22
CA MET A 598 17.03 16.99 -45.25
C MET A 598 16.98 15.48 -45.54
N PRO A 599 15.79 14.86 -45.67
CA PRO A 599 15.64 13.56 -46.28
C PRO A 599 16.08 13.56 -47.75
N ALA A 600 16.57 12.42 -48.25
CA ALA A 600 17.03 12.32 -49.64
C ALA A 600 15.88 12.56 -50.64
N LYS A 601 16.13 13.42 -51.64
CA LYS A 601 15.16 13.83 -52.69
C LYS A 601 13.93 14.58 -52.14
N GLN A 602 14.08 15.28 -51.01
CA GLN A 602 13.02 16.11 -50.42
C GLN A 602 13.53 17.52 -50.14
N PHE A 603 12.61 18.48 -50.13
CA PHE A 603 12.86 19.85 -49.64
C PHE A 603 11.95 20.13 -48.44
N GLY A 604 12.45 20.93 -47.51
CA GLY A 604 11.73 21.32 -46.30
C GLY A 604 10.98 22.62 -46.50
N LYS A 605 9.70 22.63 -46.16
CA LYS A 605 8.87 23.84 -46.08
C LYS A 605 8.75 24.26 -44.62
N LEU A 606 9.55 25.25 -44.22
CA LEU A 606 9.54 25.86 -42.88
C LEU A 606 8.40 26.86 -42.77
N ALA A 607 7.62 26.80 -41.69
CA ALA A 607 6.56 27.74 -41.36
C ALA A 607 6.55 28.06 -39.85
N PHE A 608 6.15 29.28 -39.49
CA PHE A 608 6.01 29.71 -38.09
C PHE A 608 4.55 29.65 -37.65
N ALA A 609 4.30 29.34 -36.36
CA ALA A 609 2.95 29.26 -35.80
C ALA A 609 2.31 30.63 -35.49
N LYS A 610 3.11 31.71 -35.53
CA LYS A 610 2.71 33.12 -35.36
C LYS A 610 3.20 33.94 -36.55
N ASP A 611 2.57 35.08 -36.80
CA ASP A 611 2.99 36.08 -37.79
C ASP A 611 4.10 37.02 -37.25
N LYS A 612 4.36 37.03 -35.93
CA LYS A 612 5.34 37.90 -35.26
C LYS A 612 6.02 37.19 -34.08
N MET A 613 7.11 37.79 -33.58
CA MET A 613 7.85 37.30 -32.41
C MET A 613 7.26 37.73 -31.05
N ASP A 614 6.27 38.63 -31.04
CA ASP A 614 5.55 39.15 -29.87
C ASP A 614 6.39 39.74 -28.73
N ILE A 615 7.64 40.18 -28.99
CA ILE A 615 8.55 40.73 -27.98
C ILE A 615 8.88 42.21 -28.23
N MET A 616 9.00 43.00 -27.16
CA MET A 616 9.53 44.35 -27.18
C MET A 616 10.84 44.43 -26.39
N CYS A 617 11.95 44.56 -27.10
CA CYS A 617 13.28 44.66 -26.50
C CYS A 617 13.50 45.98 -25.75
N ASP A 618 14.19 45.89 -24.62
CA ASP A 618 14.72 46.98 -23.80
C ASP A 618 16.19 47.24 -24.16
N THR A 619 16.99 46.17 -24.16
CA THR A 619 18.41 46.18 -24.54
C THR A 619 18.74 44.92 -25.35
N GLY A 620 19.66 45.06 -26.31
CA GLY A 620 19.87 44.07 -27.39
C GLY A 620 18.75 44.09 -28.43
N ARG A 621 18.69 43.08 -29.28
CA ARG A 621 17.58 42.78 -30.21
C ARG A 621 17.39 41.28 -30.30
N ALA A 622 16.14 40.81 -30.35
CA ALA A 622 15.85 39.43 -30.70
C ALA A 622 15.93 39.28 -32.22
N PHE A 623 16.44 38.13 -32.68
CA PHE A 623 16.44 37.81 -34.11
C PHE A 623 16.34 36.30 -34.36
N ILE A 624 15.80 35.96 -35.52
CA ILE A 624 15.79 34.61 -36.08
C ILE A 624 16.66 34.63 -37.33
N ASN A 625 17.76 33.87 -37.34
CA ASN A 625 18.58 33.63 -38.53
C ASN A 625 18.26 32.25 -39.11
N ILE A 626 17.97 32.20 -40.42
CA ILE A 626 17.78 30.98 -41.21
C ILE A 626 18.87 30.93 -42.28
N LYS A 627 19.80 29.98 -42.15
CA LYS A 627 20.99 29.87 -43.01
C LYS A 627 21.11 28.47 -43.62
N GLU A 628 20.92 28.37 -44.93
CA GLU A 628 21.07 27.11 -45.66
C GLU A 628 22.56 26.72 -45.79
N GLN A 629 22.90 25.43 -45.63
CA GLN A 629 24.28 24.91 -45.61
C GLN A 629 24.87 24.76 -47.02
N LYS A 630 24.89 25.87 -47.77
CA LYS A 630 25.41 25.97 -49.15
C LYS A 630 26.09 27.32 -49.33
N SER A 631 27.18 27.38 -50.10
CA SER A 631 27.97 28.59 -50.34
C SER A 631 27.20 29.75 -51.00
N THR A 632 26.03 29.46 -51.61
CA THR A 632 25.11 30.44 -52.21
C THR A 632 23.68 30.25 -51.70
N GLY A 633 23.51 29.68 -50.50
CA GLY A 633 22.20 29.50 -49.87
C GLY A 633 21.62 30.81 -49.33
N PRO A 634 20.30 30.89 -49.10
CA PRO A 634 19.70 32.02 -48.40
C PRO A 634 20.21 32.11 -46.95
N ASP A 635 20.51 33.34 -46.53
CA ASP A 635 20.87 33.75 -45.15
C ASP A 635 19.86 34.84 -44.76
N ILE A 636 18.80 34.45 -44.07
CA ILE A 636 17.62 35.28 -43.80
C ILE A 636 17.62 35.64 -42.32
N VAL A 637 17.88 36.92 -42.00
CA VAL A 637 17.86 37.44 -40.63
C VAL A 637 16.60 38.29 -40.42
N LEU A 638 15.63 37.72 -39.71
CA LEU A 638 14.40 38.38 -39.24
C LEU A 638 14.65 38.98 -37.85
N LYS A 639 14.17 40.19 -37.59
CA LYS A 639 14.34 40.93 -36.32
C LYS A 639 13.02 41.02 -35.55
N ASP A 640 13.12 41.52 -34.31
CA ASP A 640 12.02 41.74 -33.38
C ASP A 640 10.80 42.53 -33.93
N TYR A 641 11.01 43.39 -34.93
CA TYR A 641 9.94 44.16 -35.59
C TYR A 641 9.40 43.54 -36.90
N ASP A 642 10.05 42.50 -37.43
CA ASP A 642 9.75 41.95 -38.76
C ASP A 642 8.59 40.93 -38.70
N THR A 643 7.75 40.89 -39.74
CA THR A 643 6.72 39.84 -39.89
C THR A 643 7.36 38.50 -40.28
N LEU A 644 7.02 37.45 -39.54
CA LEU A 644 7.44 36.08 -39.83
C LEU A 644 6.76 35.58 -41.12
N PRO A 645 7.51 35.02 -42.09
CA PRO A 645 6.95 34.58 -43.36
C PRO A 645 6.11 33.32 -43.21
N SER A 646 4.99 33.26 -43.94
CA SER A 646 4.02 32.16 -43.87
C SER A 646 4.59 30.80 -44.30
N SER A 647 5.55 30.79 -45.24
CA SER A 647 6.42 29.62 -45.45
C SER A 647 7.67 29.94 -46.26
N ILE A 648 8.79 29.29 -45.94
CA ILE A 648 10.06 29.31 -46.70
C ILE A 648 10.35 27.89 -47.20
N ASN A 649 10.74 27.76 -48.47
CA ASN A 649 11.20 26.48 -49.04
C ASN A 649 12.73 26.42 -48.97
N LEU A 650 13.28 25.35 -48.39
CA LEU A 650 14.71 25.12 -48.18
C LEU A 650 15.09 23.75 -48.77
N PHE A 651 16.14 23.70 -49.59
CA PHE A 651 16.47 22.55 -50.45
C PHE A 651 17.68 21.77 -49.96
N TYR A 652 18.46 22.33 -49.03
CA TYR A 652 19.61 21.70 -48.39
C TYR A 652 19.44 21.73 -46.86
N PRO A 653 20.24 20.96 -46.09
CA PRO A 653 20.28 21.10 -44.63
C PRO A 653 20.50 22.56 -44.22
N PHE A 654 19.89 23.00 -43.13
CA PHE A 654 19.94 24.41 -42.73
C PHE A 654 20.05 24.57 -41.21
N TRP A 655 20.56 25.75 -40.83
CA TRP A 655 20.57 26.23 -39.46
C TRP A 655 19.42 27.20 -39.26
N LEU A 656 18.73 27.06 -38.13
CA LEU A 656 17.79 28.04 -37.59
C LEU A 656 18.35 28.45 -36.22
N ASN A 657 18.77 29.70 -36.05
CA ASN A 657 19.22 30.24 -34.76
C ASN A 657 18.21 31.28 -34.28
N ILE A 658 17.72 31.14 -33.06
CA ILE A 658 16.80 32.07 -32.41
C ILE A 658 17.52 32.67 -31.19
N SER A 659 17.69 33.98 -31.18
CA SER A 659 18.28 34.73 -30.07
C SER A 659 17.25 35.64 -29.40
N ASN A 660 17.34 35.75 -28.08
CA ASN A 660 16.51 36.64 -27.29
C ASN A 660 17.24 37.93 -26.92
N CYS A 661 16.48 39.01 -26.71
CA CYS A 661 16.95 40.24 -26.09
C CYS A 661 16.64 40.25 -24.59
N LYS A 662 16.90 41.38 -23.92
CA LYS A 662 16.26 41.68 -22.64
C LYS A 662 14.90 42.34 -22.92
N PRO A 663 13.76 41.75 -22.52
CA PRO A 663 12.43 42.32 -22.77
C PRO A 663 12.12 43.49 -21.82
N LYS A 664 11.26 44.40 -22.26
CA LYS A 664 10.70 45.47 -21.40
C LYS A 664 9.79 44.88 -20.32
N PHE A 665 9.62 45.62 -19.22
CA PHE A 665 8.92 45.17 -18.01
C PHE A 665 7.47 44.65 -18.22
N LEU A 666 6.78 45.13 -19.26
CA LEU A 666 5.42 44.70 -19.65
C LEU A 666 5.38 43.98 -21.01
N SER A 667 6.52 43.54 -21.53
CA SER A 667 6.58 42.74 -22.76
C SER A 667 6.27 41.27 -22.45
N ASN A 668 5.64 40.58 -23.40
CA ASN A 668 5.65 39.12 -23.41
C ASN A 668 7.10 38.59 -23.51
N LYS A 669 7.32 37.35 -23.05
CA LYS A 669 8.59 36.63 -23.22
C LYS A 669 8.62 35.93 -24.58
N LEU A 670 9.81 35.79 -25.16
CA LEU A 670 10.00 35.19 -26.49
C LEU A 670 9.61 33.70 -26.47
N GLN A 671 8.64 33.34 -27.30
CA GLN A 671 8.12 31.99 -27.49
C GLN A 671 7.89 31.76 -28.99
N ILE A 672 8.74 30.95 -29.63
CA ILE A 672 8.62 30.64 -31.06
C ILE A 672 8.34 29.15 -31.24
N GLN A 673 7.22 28.86 -31.89
CA GLN A 673 6.90 27.53 -32.40
C GLN A 673 6.96 27.56 -33.93
N PHE A 674 7.61 26.55 -34.51
CA PHE A 674 7.75 26.40 -35.95
C PHE A 674 7.54 24.94 -36.36
N SER A 675 7.23 24.73 -37.63
CA SER A 675 7.15 23.40 -38.23
C SER A 675 7.90 23.34 -39.56
N VAL A 676 8.43 22.16 -39.87
CA VAL A 676 9.06 21.86 -41.16
C VAL A 676 8.37 20.64 -41.75
N MET A 677 7.70 20.84 -42.89
CA MET A 677 7.08 19.77 -43.67
C MET A 677 8.03 19.36 -44.78
N PHE A 678 8.43 18.08 -44.82
CA PHE A 678 9.33 17.57 -45.85
C PHE A 678 8.52 17.01 -47.01
N THR A 679 8.81 17.47 -48.24
CA THR A 679 8.05 17.09 -49.43
C THR A 679 8.96 16.73 -50.59
N GLN A 680 8.53 15.79 -51.42
CA GLN A 680 9.36 15.24 -52.50
C GLN A 680 9.67 16.28 -53.58
N THR A 681 10.94 16.36 -54.00
CA THR A 681 11.33 17.14 -55.17
C THR A 681 10.79 16.47 -56.43
N LYS A 682 9.81 17.10 -57.10
CA LYS A 682 9.34 16.63 -58.42
C LYS A 682 10.52 16.58 -59.38
N SER A 683 10.89 15.39 -59.84
CA SER A 683 11.97 15.21 -60.81
C SER A 683 11.48 15.54 -62.22
N ASP A 684 12.07 16.55 -62.88
CA ASP A 684 11.78 16.98 -64.26
C ASP A 684 12.07 15.93 -65.36
N LEU A 685 12.33 14.67 -64.97
CA LEU A 685 12.52 13.54 -65.88
C LEU A 685 11.31 13.35 -66.82
N THR A 686 10.09 13.61 -66.33
CA THR A 686 8.87 13.60 -67.17
C THR A 686 8.92 14.65 -68.27
N THR A 687 9.44 15.85 -67.96
CA THR A 687 9.53 16.98 -68.89
C THR A 687 10.53 16.67 -70.01
N ILE A 688 11.67 16.06 -69.66
CA ILE A 688 12.69 15.60 -70.61
C ILE A 688 12.15 14.43 -71.47
N LEU A 689 11.45 13.46 -70.88
CA LEU A 689 10.86 12.33 -71.62
C LEU A 689 9.77 12.78 -72.60
N ILE A 690 8.92 13.74 -72.21
CA ILE A 690 7.89 14.30 -73.10
C ILE A 690 8.53 15.05 -74.29
N ALA A 691 9.61 15.80 -74.05
CA ALA A 691 10.38 16.48 -75.10
C ALA A 691 11.10 15.50 -76.05
N ALA A 692 11.61 14.38 -75.54
CA ALA A 692 12.19 13.32 -76.38
C ALA A 692 11.14 12.61 -77.24
N CYS A 693 9.97 12.30 -76.66
CA CYS A 693 8.88 11.62 -77.37
C CYS A 693 8.26 12.48 -78.48
N SER A 694 8.15 13.80 -78.30
CA SER A 694 7.62 14.68 -79.36
C SER A 694 8.54 14.77 -80.58
N ALA A 695 9.87 14.79 -80.38
CA ALA A 695 10.85 14.72 -81.46
C ALA A 695 10.75 13.40 -82.25
N ILE A 696 10.66 12.26 -81.55
CA ILE A 696 10.52 10.93 -82.18
C ILE A 696 9.20 10.82 -82.95
N ALA A 697 8.09 11.31 -82.39
CA ALA A 697 6.79 11.32 -83.06
C ALA A 697 6.81 12.13 -84.37
N ALA A 698 7.46 13.30 -84.39
CA ALA A 698 7.61 14.12 -85.59
C ALA A 698 8.37 13.40 -86.71
N VAL A 699 9.48 12.72 -86.37
CA VAL A 699 10.27 11.93 -87.34
C VAL A 699 9.45 10.78 -87.94
N ILE A 700 8.68 10.05 -87.11
CA ILE A 700 7.79 8.97 -87.57
C ILE A 700 6.70 9.52 -88.51
N LEU A 701 6.15 10.71 -88.23
CA LEU A 701 5.14 11.35 -89.07
C LEU A 701 5.71 11.73 -90.45
N ILE A 702 6.93 12.29 -90.50
CA ILE A 702 7.64 12.61 -91.75
C ILE A 702 7.89 11.35 -92.59
N ILE A 703 8.36 10.26 -91.96
CA ILE A 703 8.57 8.97 -92.63
C ILE A 703 7.24 8.39 -93.14
N GLY A 704 6.17 8.49 -92.35
CA GLY A 704 4.82 8.04 -92.74
C GLY A 704 4.29 8.76 -93.98
N VAL A 705 4.45 10.09 -94.05
CA VAL A 705 4.09 10.90 -95.23
C VAL A 705 4.93 10.51 -96.44
N ALA A 706 6.25 10.33 -96.29
CA ALA A 706 7.12 9.90 -97.38
C ALA A 706 6.72 8.52 -97.95
N VAL A 707 6.44 7.54 -97.10
CA VAL A 707 5.98 6.19 -97.52
C VAL A 707 4.60 6.25 -98.18
N TYR A 708 3.69 7.10 -97.71
CA TYR A 708 2.38 7.30 -98.34
C TYR A 708 2.50 7.91 -99.74
N CYS A 709 3.35 8.92 -99.93
CA CYS A 709 3.63 9.51 -101.24
C CYS A 709 4.21 8.51 -102.24
N VAL A 710 5.13 7.63 -101.82
CA VAL A 710 5.72 6.60 -102.70
C VAL A 710 4.72 5.52 -103.09
N ARG A 711 3.86 5.06 -102.17
CA ARG A 711 2.94 3.93 -102.41
C ARG A 711 1.78 4.22 -103.39
N LYS A 712 1.56 5.47 -103.82
CA LYS A 712 0.47 5.81 -104.76
C LYS A 712 0.79 5.55 -106.25
N LYS A 713 1.97 5.01 -106.61
CA LYS A 713 2.36 4.69 -108.00
C LYS A 713 2.84 3.23 -108.22
N LYS A 714 1.91 2.28 -108.34
CA LYS A 714 1.84 1.20 -109.38
C LYS A 714 0.77 0.15 -109.03
N LYS A 715 0.28 -0.56 -110.06
CA LYS A 715 -0.71 -1.65 -109.94
C LYS A 715 -0.36 -2.82 -110.88
N GLU A 716 -0.63 -4.04 -110.40
CA GLU A 716 -0.97 -5.28 -111.14
C GLU A 716 -0.05 -5.89 -112.23
N LYS A 717 0.26 -7.19 -112.06
CA LYS A 717 0.17 -8.30 -113.05
C LYS A 717 0.27 -9.66 -112.32
N LYS A 718 0.01 -10.81 -112.99
CA LYS A 718 -0.18 -12.15 -112.39
C LYS A 718 0.65 -13.27 -113.04
N ALA A 719 1.06 -14.29 -112.24
CA ALA A 719 1.25 -15.74 -112.56
C ALA A 719 2.29 -16.14 -113.66
N PRO A 720 2.84 -17.40 -113.73
CA PRO A 720 2.28 -18.70 -113.29
C PRO A 720 3.23 -19.80 -112.68
N VAL A 721 2.61 -20.91 -112.22
CA VAL A 721 2.93 -22.38 -112.22
C VAL A 721 4.40 -22.88 -112.36
N GLY A 722 4.89 -23.98 -111.73
CA GLY A 722 4.30 -24.90 -110.71
C GLY A 722 4.77 -26.39 -110.79
N ILE A 723 4.14 -27.30 -110.01
CA ILE A 723 4.32 -28.79 -109.91
C ILE A 723 5.74 -29.25 -109.38
N TYR A 724 6.07 -30.39 -108.74
CA TYR A 724 5.46 -31.69 -108.29
C TYR A 724 5.86 -32.01 -106.82
N ASN A 725 5.31 -32.94 -105.99
CA ASN A 725 4.27 -34.01 -106.06
C ASN A 725 4.72 -35.51 -106.15
N THR A 726 4.84 -36.22 -105.00
CA THR A 726 4.69 -37.71 -104.86
C THR A 726 3.77 -38.08 -103.66
N LYS A 727 3.28 -39.33 -103.63
CA LYS A 727 2.16 -39.88 -102.81
C LYS A 727 2.25 -41.43 -102.83
N PRO A 728 1.36 -42.24 -102.18
CA PRO A 728 0.40 -42.02 -101.06
C PRO A 728 0.68 -43.02 -99.88
N ASN A 729 -0.07 -43.16 -98.77
CA ASN A 729 -1.42 -43.73 -98.55
C ASN A 729 -1.80 -43.53 -97.04
N THR A 730 -2.88 -42.84 -96.64
CA THR A 730 -4.32 -43.22 -96.46
C THR A 730 -4.70 -43.99 -95.18
N GLU A 731 -5.81 -43.72 -94.46
CA GLU A 731 -6.76 -42.55 -94.48
C GLU A 731 -6.65 -41.74 -93.16
N LEU A 732 -7.51 -41.63 -92.13
CA LEU A 732 -8.94 -41.89 -91.77
C LEU A 732 -9.31 -40.86 -90.66
N SER A 733 -10.56 -40.47 -90.36
CA SER A 733 -11.63 -39.88 -91.21
C SER A 733 -12.69 -39.17 -90.34
N LYS A 734 -13.19 -37.97 -90.74
CA LYS A 734 -14.36 -37.22 -90.17
C LYS A 734 -14.16 -36.60 -88.75
N ARG A 735 -14.84 -35.50 -88.32
CA ARG A 735 -15.63 -34.42 -88.98
C ARG A 735 -15.79 -33.20 -88.02
N GLN A 736 -15.80 -31.97 -88.56
CA GLN A 736 -16.74 -30.83 -88.36
C GLN A 736 -17.36 -30.49 -86.95
N ARG A 737 -17.69 -29.23 -86.56
CA ARG A 737 -17.44 -27.84 -87.04
C ARG A 737 -18.09 -26.81 -86.06
N LEU A 738 -17.54 -25.59 -86.00
CA LEU A 738 -18.21 -24.27 -85.80
C LEU A 738 -18.93 -23.86 -84.46
N GLN A 739 -18.66 -22.59 -84.08
CA GLN A 739 -19.60 -21.57 -83.51
C GLN A 739 -20.16 -21.71 -82.06
N ARG A 740 -20.62 -20.64 -81.37
CA ARG A 740 -20.24 -19.19 -81.29
C ARG A 740 -21.10 -18.47 -80.21
N LYS A 741 -20.59 -17.38 -79.61
CA LYS A 741 -21.31 -16.39 -78.74
C LYS A 741 -21.77 -16.89 -77.35
N GLY A 742 -21.83 -15.96 -76.38
CA GLY A 742 -22.49 -16.15 -75.08
C GLY A 742 -22.11 -15.03 -74.09
N ARG A 743 -23.03 -14.11 -73.75
CA ARG A 743 -22.78 -12.93 -72.92
C ARG A 743 -23.85 -12.83 -71.83
N LYS A 744 -23.49 -12.86 -70.53
CA LYS A 744 -24.05 -12.02 -69.44
C LYS A 744 -23.57 -12.41 -68.04
N ASN A 745 -23.72 -11.44 -67.14
CA ASN A 745 -23.64 -11.44 -65.66
C ASN A 745 -24.53 -12.57 -65.05
N LYS A 746 -24.36 -13.01 -63.80
CA LYS A 746 -24.53 -12.21 -62.55
C LYS A 746 -23.89 -12.85 -61.29
N GLU A 747 -24.05 -12.19 -60.14
CA GLU A 747 -23.72 -12.70 -58.78
C GLU A 747 -24.53 -13.99 -58.43
N SER A 748 -24.29 -14.76 -57.36
CA SER A 748 -23.89 -14.38 -55.99
C SER A 748 -23.55 -15.57 -55.05
N HIS A 749 -23.04 -15.26 -53.84
CA HIS A 749 -23.06 -16.08 -52.59
C HIS A 749 -22.13 -17.35 -52.54
N VAL A 750 -21.60 -17.83 -51.41
CA VAL A 750 -21.54 -17.36 -50.00
C VAL A 750 -20.43 -18.13 -49.21
N TYR A 751 -19.78 -17.49 -48.23
CA TYR A 751 -18.85 -18.07 -47.20
C TYR A 751 -17.59 -18.84 -47.70
N ALA A 752 -16.47 -18.91 -46.99
CA ALA A 752 -15.96 -18.13 -45.84
C ALA A 752 -14.41 -18.21 -45.78
N VAL A 753 -13.82 -17.35 -44.95
CA VAL A 753 -12.50 -17.41 -44.28
C VAL A 753 -11.51 -18.51 -44.75
N ILE A 754 -10.37 -18.05 -45.29
CA ILE A 754 -9.06 -18.65 -45.01
C ILE A 754 -8.15 -17.50 -44.54
N ASP A 755 -7.29 -17.79 -43.55
CA ASP A 755 -6.43 -16.83 -42.85
C ASP A 755 -5.16 -16.48 -43.65
N ASP A 756 -4.49 -15.40 -43.26
CA ASP A 756 -3.14 -15.08 -43.73
C ASP A 756 -2.12 -16.08 -43.18
N THR A 757 -1.13 -16.53 -43.98
CA THR A 757 0.31 -16.44 -43.62
C THR A 757 1.31 -17.02 -44.66
N MET A 758 2.39 -16.26 -44.88
CA MET A 758 3.75 -16.68 -45.30
C MET A 758 4.00 -17.50 -46.58
N VAL A 759 4.27 -16.79 -47.69
CA VAL A 759 5.46 -16.96 -48.56
C VAL A 759 5.69 -15.64 -49.33
N TYR A 760 6.89 -15.12 -49.65
CA TYR A 760 8.25 -15.67 -49.66
C TYR A 760 9.30 -14.69 -49.08
N GLY A 761 10.20 -15.22 -48.25
CA GLY A 761 11.63 -15.15 -48.55
C GLY A 761 12.07 -16.55 -49.04
N HIS A 762 13.24 -16.76 -49.65
CA HIS A 762 14.34 -15.84 -49.95
C HIS A 762 15.03 -16.32 -51.24
N LEU A 763 15.25 -15.45 -52.23
CA LEU A 763 16.00 -15.81 -53.43
C LEU A 763 17.47 -15.42 -53.28
N LEU A 764 18.29 -16.38 -52.83
CA LEU A 764 19.76 -16.32 -52.95
C LEU A 764 20.25 -17.49 -53.81
N LYS A 765 21.11 -17.13 -54.76
CA LYS A 765 21.71 -17.98 -55.79
C LYS A 765 22.37 -19.25 -55.26
N ASP A 766 22.26 -20.30 -56.07
CA ASP A 766 23.37 -21.03 -56.72
C ASP A 766 24.75 -20.98 -56.01
N THR A 767 25.46 -22.09 -55.78
CA THR A 767 25.47 -23.33 -56.60
C THR A 767 26.01 -24.53 -55.80
N SER A 768 25.60 -25.75 -56.19
CA SER A 768 26.30 -27.07 -56.07
C SER A 768 27.58 -27.16 -55.23
N SER A 769 27.83 -28.15 -54.34
CA SER A 769 27.38 -29.55 -54.22
C SER A 769 27.86 -30.10 -52.84
N LEU A 770 27.54 -31.30 -52.32
CA LEU A 770 27.12 -32.60 -52.87
C LEU A 770 26.39 -33.43 -51.76
N ALA A 771 25.70 -34.52 -52.14
CA ALA A 771 25.22 -35.62 -51.29
C ALA A 771 24.09 -35.36 -50.24
N SER A 772 22.87 -35.68 -50.65
CA SER A 772 21.68 -36.06 -49.85
C SER A 772 21.83 -37.50 -49.24
N PRO A 773 20.85 -38.11 -48.52
CA PRO A 773 19.46 -37.68 -48.28
C PRO A 773 18.90 -37.85 -46.84
N ASP A 774 17.63 -37.46 -46.70
CA ASP A 774 16.57 -37.85 -45.74
C ASP A 774 16.93 -37.93 -44.23
N ALA A 775 16.43 -37.06 -43.33
CA ALA A 775 15.07 -36.56 -43.09
C ALA A 775 14.12 -37.57 -42.42
N ASN A 776 13.76 -37.28 -41.16
CA ASN A 776 12.36 -37.15 -40.75
C ASN A 776 12.26 -36.30 -39.48
N VAL A 777 11.22 -35.47 -39.41
CA VAL A 777 10.74 -34.83 -38.17
C VAL A 777 9.42 -35.52 -37.86
N ASP A 778 9.33 -36.22 -36.72
CA ASP A 778 8.04 -36.78 -36.31
C ASP A 778 7.94 -37.05 -34.80
N VAL A 779 6.70 -36.94 -34.30
CA VAL A 779 6.14 -37.36 -32.99
C VAL A 779 6.91 -37.09 -31.68
N TYR A 780 6.18 -36.55 -30.70
CA TYR A 780 6.56 -36.43 -29.29
C TYR A 780 6.59 -37.82 -28.61
N GLN A 781 7.77 -38.45 -28.47
CA GLN A 781 7.91 -39.70 -27.71
C GLN A 781 7.93 -39.45 -26.18
N PRO A 782 7.23 -40.26 -25.35
CA PRO A 782 7.47 -40.29 -23.92
C PRO A 782 8.85 -40.88 -23.61
N PHE A 783 9.53 -40.36 -22.59
CA PHE A 783 10.90 -40.75 -22.24
C PHE A 783 11.00 -42.22 -21.82
N GLN A 784 11.85 -42.98 -22.51
CA GLN A 784 12.17 -44.40 -22.21
C GLN A 784 13.68 -44.62 -22.00
N GLY A 785 14.35 -43.68 -21.32
CA GLY A 785 15.71 -43.88 -20.82
C GLY A 785 15.72 -44.47 -19.39
N PRO A 786 16.79 -45.18 -18.98
CA PRO A 786 16.96 -45.57 -17.59
C PRO A 786 17.12 -44.33 -16.70
N MET A 787 16.37 -44.27 -15.59
CA MET A 787 16.55 -43.23 -14.58
C MET A 787 17.86 -43.51 -13.82
N GLY A 788 18.68 -42.47 -13.64
CA GLY A 788 19.90 -42.56 -12.83
C GLY A 788 19.61 -42.84 -11.36
N GLU A 789 20.56 -43.46 -10.68
CA GLU A 789 20.42 -43.86 -9.27
C GLU A 789 20.15 -42.66 -8.35
N ALA A 790 19.30 -42.88 -7.34
CA ALA A 790 18.99 -41.86 -6.34
C ALA A 790 20.20 -41.59 -5.42
N PRO A 791 20.45 -40.33 -5.01
CA PRO A 791 21.53 -40.03 -4.08
C PRO A 791 21.33 -40.73 -2.72
N PRO A 792 22.41 -41.19 -2.06
CA PRO A 792 22.31 -42.06 -0.90
C PRO A 792 21.75 -41.35 0.34
N VAL A 793 20.86 -42.04 1.04
CA VAL A 793 20.29 -41.60 2.33
C VAL A 793 21.32 -41.80 3.45
N PRO A 794 21.60 -40.80 4.31
CA PRO A 794 22.52 -40.96 5.44
C PRO A 794 21.96 -41.95 6.50
N PRO A 795 22.81 -42.76 7.14
CA PRO A 795 22.37 -43.91 7.94
C PRO A 795 21.73 -43.52 9.28
N LEU A 796 20.59 -44.15 9.58
CA LEU A 796 19.91 -44.07 10.86
C LEU A 796 20.55 -45.06 11.87
N ASN A 797 21.58 -44.60 12.59
CA ASN A 797 22.25 -45.45 13.59
C ASN A 797 21.32 -45.83 14.75
N ARG A 798 21.09 -47.14 14.92
CA ARG A 798 20.46 -47.71 16.11
C ARG A 798 21.44 -47.79 17.28
N ILE A 799 20.89 -47.74 18.49
CA ILE A 799 21.62 -47.81 19.76
C ILE A 799 22.37 -49.15 19.86
N SER A 800 23.64 -49.08 20.29
CA SER A 800 24.32 -50.17 20.98
C SER A 800 24.57 -49.78 22.44
N LYS A 801 24.79 -50.78 23.30
CA LYS A 801 24.68 -50.66 24.75
C LYS A 801 25.94 -51.25 25.40
N ASP A 802 26.78 -50.42 26.02
CA ASP A 802 27.57 -50.87 27.16
C ASP A 802 28.07 -49.73 28.09
N LYS A 803 28.09 -50.06 29.38
CA LYS A 803 28.80 -49.48 30.55
C LYS A 803 28.63 -48.02 30.98
N VAL A 804 28.45 -47.93 32.30
CA VAL A 804 28.32 -46.77 33.18
C VAL A 804 29.66 -46.48 33.84
N ASP A 805 29.94 -45.20 34.12
CA ASP A 805 30.65 -44.74 35.32
C ASP A 805 29.89 -43.49 35.83
N ASP A 806 29.79 -43.31 37.16
CA ASP A 806 28.87 -42.37 37.80
C ASP A 806 29.53 -41.05 38.26
N ASP A 807 28.86 -39.91 38.02
CA ASP A 807 28.99 -38.68 38.84
C ASP A 807 27.66 -37.85 38.79
N PRO A 808 26.99 -37.52 39.93
CA PRO A 808 25.55 -37.23 39.89
C PRO A 808 25.17 -35.73 40.09
N LEU A 809 25.09 -34.94 39.01
CA LEU A 809 24.43 -33.60 39.09
C LEU A 809 23.75 -33.08 37.81
N ALA A 810 22.96 -33.92 37.11
CA ALA A 810 22.17 -33.47 35.95
C ALA A 810 20.80 -34.16 35.82
N SER A 811 19.72 -33.55 36.34
CA SER A 811 18.33 -33.96 36.06
C SER A 811 17.30 -32.87 36.38
N SER A 812 17.06 -31.95 35.44
CA SER A 812 15.84 -31.11 35.39
C SER A 812 15.76 -30.27 34.11
N MET A 813 15.26 -30.84 32.99
CA MET A 813 14.77 -30.16 31.76
C MET A 813 14.42 -31.25 30.72
N ARG A 814 13.34 -31.23 29.93
CA ARG A 814 12.08 -30.43 29.91
C ARG A 814 10.93 -31.36 29.54
N LEU A 815 9.69 -30.98 29.84
CA LEU A 815 8.50 -31.47 29.14
C LEU A 815 7.74 -30.27 28.57
N ASN A 816 7.33 -30.35 27.31
CA ASN A 816 6.64 -29.27 26.61
C ASN A 816 5.67 -29.90 25.59
N GLU A 817 4.37 -29.82 25.85
CA GLU A 817 3.35 -30.53 25.07
C GLU A 817 2.94 -29.72 23.83
N PHE A 818 2.84 -30.40 22.69
CA PHE A 818 2.32 -29.83 21.44
C PHE A 818 0.96 -30.47 21.11
N TYR A 819 -0.04 -29.65 20.82
CA TYR A 819 -1.37 -30.12 20.42
C TYR A 819 -1.44 -30.46 18.92
N SER A 820 -2.12 -31.56 18.61
CA SER A 820 -2.41 -32.04 17.26
C SER A 820 -3.67 -31.40 16.65
N PHE A 821 -3.65 -31.10 15.35
CA PHE A 821 -4.82 -30.61 14.63
C PHE A 821 -5.78 -31.75 14.27
N ASN A 822 -6.99 -31.75 14.81
CA ASN A 822 -8.11 -32.52 14.24
C ASN A 822 -8.79 -31.71 13.13
N LYS A 823 -8.98 -32.34 11.96
CA LYS A 823 -9.68 -31.76 10.81
C LYS A 823 -11.15 -32.19 10.85
N SER A 824 -12.04 -31.29 11.22
CA SER A 824 -13.49 -31.51 11.11
C SER A 824 -13.96 -31.25 9.67
N GLU A 825 -14.41 -32.28 8.96
CA GLU A 825 -15.05 -32.11 7.66
C GLU A 825 -16.55 -31.78 7.81
N LEU A 826 -17.04 -30.96 6.90
CA LEU A 826 -18.42 -30.46 6.89
C LEU A 826 -19.27 -31.34 5.97
N ASN A 827 -20.19 -32.12 6.54
CA ASN A 827 -21.23 -32.84 5.81
C ASN A 827 -22.60 -32.50 6.41
N GLU A 828 -23.56 -32.16 5.55
CA GLU A 828 -24.96 -31.99 5.94
C GLU A 828 -25.65 -33.36 6.08
N PRO A 829 -26.53 -33.56 7.07
CA PRO A 829 -27.36 -34.76 7.14
C PRO A 829 -28.58 -34.64 6.22
N ILE A 830 -28.74 -35.58 5.30
CA ILE A 830 -30.01 -35.83 4.63
C ILE A 830 -30.79 -36.82 5.50
N GLU A 831 -32.04 -36.50 5.83
CA GLU A 831 -32.93 -37.42 6.54
C GLU A 831 -33.29 -38.61 5.66
N HIS A 832 -33.15 -39.83 6.19
CA HIS A 832 -33.93 -40.97 5.75
C HIS A 832 -34.26 -41.88 6.93
N GLU A 833 -35.56 -42.07 7.13
CA GLU A 833 -36.18 -42.91 8.14
C GLU A 833 -36.36 -44.33 7.55
N ASP A 834 -35.79 -45.36 8.19
CA ASP A 834 -36.48 -46.67 8.31
C ASP A 834 -35.86 -47.65 9.34
N THR A 835 -36.69 -47.99 10.34
CA THR A 835 -36.92 -49.29 10.99
C THR A 835 -35.87 -50.43 10.89
N SER A 836 -35.32 -50.91 12.03
CA SER A 836 -35.76 -52.19 12.67
C SER A 836 -34.87 -52.76 13.82
N LEU A 837 -35.57 -53.21 14.88
CA LEU A 837 -35.32 -54.35 15.80
C LEU A 837 -34.10 -54.44 16.74
N ASP A 838 -34.40 -54.93 17.95
CA ASP A 838 -33.52 -55.25 19.07
C ASP A 838 -32.74 -56.58 18.90
N MET A 839 -31.73 -56.82 19.75
CA MET A 839 -31.83 -57.91 20.74
C MET A 839 -30.78 -57.84 21.88
N VAL A 840 -31.20 -58.42 23.02
CA VAL A 840 -30.62 -58.38 24.38
C VAL A 840 -29.32 -59.20 24.57
N ASP A 841 -28.58 -58.85 25.63
CA ASP A 841 -27.43 -59.52 26.26
C ASP A 841 -27.33 -61.06 26.13
N GLN A 842 -26.08 -61.54 26.14
CA GLN A 842 -25.74 -62.68 27.00
C GLN A 842 -24.32 -62.58 27.60
N GLN A 843 -24.13 -63.31 28.71
CA GLN A 843 -23.12 -63.07 29.74
C GLN A 843 -22.02 -64.17 29.74
N GLU A 844 -20.89 -63.87 30.40
CA GLU A 844 -20.25 -64.71 31.45
C GLU A 844 -18.75 -65.08 31.31
N ASN A 845 -18.13 -65.26 32.48
CA ASN A 845 -16.87 -65.93 32.84
C ASN A 845 -15.53 -65.17 32.74
N GLY A 846 -14.88 -65.06 33.92
CA GLY A 846 -13.44 -64.81 34.09
C GLY A 846 -12.63 -66.12 34.13
N PRO A 847 -11.49 -66.21 34.86
CA PRO A 847 -11.45 -65.91 36.31
C PRO A 847 -10.19 -65.15 36.80
N VAL A 848 -10.02 -65.10 38.14
CA VAL A 848 -9.02 -64.34 38.91
C VAL A 848 -7.87 -65.23 39.42
N LEU A 849 -6.65 -64.69 39.47
CA LEU A 849 -5.60 -64.95 40.50
C LEU A 849 -4.49 -63.89 40.32
N MET A 850 -4.31 -62.89 41.20
CA MET A 850 -3.83 -62.90 42.60
C MET A 850 -2.38 -63.33 42.80
N ALA A 851 -1.51 -62.32 43.00
CA ALA A 851 -0.38 -62.29 43.92
C ALA A 851 -0.21 -60.84 44.41
#